data_AF-A0A956E4M8-F1
#
_entry.id   AF-A0A956E4M8-F1
#
_cell.length_a   1.000
_cell.length_b   1.000
_cell.length_c   1.000
_cell.angle_alpha   90.00
_cell.angle_beta   90.00
_cell.angle_gamma   90.00
#
_symmetry.space_group_name_H-M   'P 1'
#
loop_
_entity.id
_entity.type
_entity.pdbx_description
1 polymer ?
#
loop_
_entity_poly.entity_id
_entity_poly.type
_entity_poly.pdbx_seq_one_letter_code
_entity_poly.pdbx_strand_id
1 'polypeptide(L)'
;MGWLRDMMQRGDPPSRSFGDLARRCLAHPSWPAEPRPKPRSLATLFSRLDRELDLDWLRDRPAVQSTMAEVLGAPVADVQMQCQPAFQGFGAPSEASVRFEDIPFARSLRLKEEPLPPGIPLLPQRVPAWDRVWWFAPSGAGRSLVGRWLEARGAARWVVARDWPSAEPETREAGPVFVELHSPTGSEPLRRRPPRSKICVAADFLPETSDWTVVRSLPLAAYMTELVAWVSERLPSDSRLQADTAVAWLGGLPSDRGVLTTLGAALGLLGLMDEIGHSQIRGRSLNQLARAAIKFRVAKLAGDHRLLKEQGFEILVGIHQQCLTETNQPAELPRSEDDWLSVVPPELSRGVDVEWVKLSLQRAGAPVTVRELERAARQLPPGAYRIVRALTAGGLLRSLEPGTQLALGPVWLVNVARSAALRQLLARPAHEWGEALLTPGSALLVLEALQERLEQDPDPLVDGVLELEARDSPAYAAAVETLVRLIGLDPDLLRELSPELARSLYAEQLELAVEVPNGPPLPRLEHPEELVARAPLLSRGAWFVALWALAERAPAREGARSEWLQPWETDARQPLSAALDAVETWLEQAPSGHAEELLLRLFERRGVSGAAPHALERPALCLNAFRAGTLELDALEPWSSALFLRTWRALDADERPRFANQIVERWTLGGRPESGQRWLATGSDPAPSIWPLLGRDTLLAAIAGGADFGVPWALLSREQWRWVAEFWQLSLPPLEAHEAVQPRLVMDQEQMLERIPGETVAELLALGGSARAWPRSVLERAWRTDPGRSSNNLETRLGQAGRGDPSARLMATRDALWLLDSQPADVAGREGLEQLLEHLRILEQEPELLAEVVRFLQGRIARRGAAWRFAYELLDGVETRRQRLARHAPLQP
;
A
#
# COMPACT_ATOMS: atom_id res chain seq x y z
N MET A 1 -0.38 -9.06 -35.25
CA MET A 1 -0.41 -9.57 -36.63
C MET A 1 -1.66 -10.42 -36.76
N GLY A 2 -2.44 -10.29 -37.83
CA GLY A 2 -3.65 -11.10 -37.99
C GLY A 2 -3.32 -12.57 -38.30
N TRP A 3 -4.31 -13.44 -38.13
CA TRP A 3 -4.15 -14.90 -38.25
C TRP A 3 -3.59 -15.33 -39.61
N LEU A 4 -3.92 -14.59 -40.69
CA LEU A 4 -3.50 -14.92 -42.04
C LEU A 4 -2.04 -14.53 -42.27
N ARG A 5 -1.57 -13.42 -41.70
CA ARG A 5 -0.13 -13.08 -41.70
C ARG A 5 0.69 -14.08 -40.93
N ASP A 6 0.20 -14.55 -39.79
CA ASP A 6 0.89 -15.57 -39.00
C ASP A 6 1.02 -16.89 -39.78
N MET A 7 0.02 -17.23 -40.60
CA MET A 7 0.12 -18.38 -41.52
C MET A 7 1.07 -18.08 -42.69
N MET A 8 1.03 -16.88 -43.26
CA MET A 8 1.93 -16.48 -44.36
C MET A 8 3.42 -16.54 -43.99
N GLN A 9 3.75 -16.24 -42.73
CA GLN A 9 5.12 -16.34 -42.22
C GLN A 9 5.57 -17.78 -42.00
N ARG A 10 4.64 -18.68 -41.67
CA ARG A 10 4.90 -20.10 -41.42
C ARG A 10 4.97 -20.95 -42.69
N GLY A 11 4.31 -20.51 -43.76
CA GLY A 11 4.28 -21.25 -45.01
C GLY A 11 5.66 -21.37 -45.67
N ASP A 12 5.85 -22.44 -46.45
CA ASP A 12 7.07 -22.68 -47.23
C ASP A 12 6.76 -22.74 -48.74
N PRO A 13 7.22 -21.77 -49.55
CA PRO A 13 7.95 -20.57 -49.15
C PRO A 13 7.04 -19.55 -48.43
N PRO A 14 7.58 -18.69 -47.54
CA PRO A 14 6.79 -17.70 -46.83
C PRO A 14 6.29 -16.61 -47.79
N SER A 15 5.03 -16.20 -47.63
CA SER A 15 4.42 -15.16 -48.48
C SER A 15 4.80 -13.77 -47.98
N ARG A 16 5.41 -12.95 -48.84
CA ARG A 16 5.97 -11.65 -48.43
C ARG A 16 4.93 -10.54 -48.24
N SER A 17 3.74 -10.71 -48.82
CA SER A 17 2.63 -9.74 -48.73
C SER A 17 1.30 -10.40 -49.11
N PHE A 18 0.16 -9.77 -48.78
CA PHE A 18 -1.14 -10.26 -49.25
C PHE A 18 -1.26 -10.26 -50.79
N GLY A 19 -0.55 -9.35 -51.48
CA GLY A 19 -0.49 -9.35 -52.94
C GLY A 19 0.23 -10.58 -53.49
N ASP A 20 1.25 -11.05 -52.77
CA ASP A 20 1.99 -12.26 -53.09
C ASP A 20 1.14 -13.51 -52.86
N LEU A 21 0.50 -13.60 -51.68
CA LEU A 21 -0.45 -14.66 -51.36
C LEU A 21 -1.61 -14.71 -52.38
N ALA A 22 -2.19 -13.57 -52.72
CA ALA A 22 -3.26 -13.48 -53.72
C ALA A 22 -2.84 -14.01 -55.09
N ARG A 23 -1.63 -13.69 -55.57
CA ARG A 23 -1.12 -14.23 -56.84
C ARG A 23 -0.92 -15.74 -56.76
N ARG A 24 -0.36 -16.25 -55.66
CA ARG A 24 -0.13 -17.69 -55.47
C ARG A 24 -1.45 -18.48 -55.40
N CYS A 25 -2.42 -17.99 -54.63
CA CYS A 25 -3.75 -18.59 -54.55
C CYS A 25 -4.45 -18.58 -55.92
N LEU A 26 -4.42 -17.46 -56.65
CA LEU A 26 -5.05 -17.37 -57.96
C LEU A 26 -4.35 -18.23 -59.02
N ALA A 27 -3.04 -18.47 -58.91
CA ALA A 27 -2.28 -19.35 -59.80
C ALA A 27 -2.45 -20.84 -59.45
N HIS A 28 -2.99 -21.16 -58.28
CA HIS A 28 -3.15 -22.54 -57.83
C HIS A 28 -4.20 -23.30 -58.66
N PRO A 29 -3.95 -24.55 -59.09
CA PRO A 29 -4.90 -25.32 -59.91
C PRO A 29 -6.25 -25.56 -59.23
N SER A 30 -6.26 -25.70 -57.89
CA SER A 30 -7.47 -25.92 -57.09
C SER A 30 -8.35 -24.67 -56.93
N TRP A 31 -7.93 -23.50 -57.43
CA TRP A 31 -8.71 -22.27 -57.29
C TRP A 31 -10.04 -22.37 -58.07
N PRO A 32 -11.19 -21.99 -57.48
CA PRO A 32 -12.50 -22.14 -58.12
C PRO A 32 -12.61 -21.36 -59.45
N ALA A 33 -13.30 -21.97 -60.42
CA ALA A 33 -13.32 -21.50 -61.82
C ALA A 33 -13.88 -20.08 -61.99
N GLU A 34 -14.96 -19.69 -61.28
CA GLU A 34 -15.55 -18.36 -61.38
C GLU A 34 -16.30 -17.93 -60.10
N PRO A 35 -16.38 -16.61 -59.77
CA PRO A 35 -15.65 -15.50 -60.40
C PRO A 35 -14.21 -15.38 -59.87
N ARG A 36 -13.25 -15.18 -60.78
CA ARG A 36 -11.82 -15.05 -60.45
C ARG A 36 -11.48 -13.56 -60.18
N PRO A 37 -11.27 -13.14 -58.92
CA PRO A 37 -11.00 -11.74 -58.63
C PRO A 37 -9.63 -11.31 -59.18
N LYS A 38 -9.46 -10.02 -59.49
CA LYS A 38 -8.14 -9.45 -59.79
C LYS A 38 -7.23 -9.63 -58.56
N PRO A 39 -5.93 -9.92 -58.71
CA PRO A 39 -5.01 -10.11 -57.58
C PRO A 39 -5.02 -8.97 -56.55
N ARG A 40 -5.15 -7.72 -57.02
CA ARG A 40 -5.23 -6.54 -56.14
C ARG A 40 -6.50 -6.55 -55.27
N SER A 41 -7.63 -6.96 -55.82
CA SER A 41 -8.89 -7.05 -55.09
C SER A 41 -8.85 -8.17 -54.04
N LEU A 42 -8.29 -9.33 -54.41
CA LEU A 42 -8.11 -10.45 -53.48
C LEU A 42 -7.10 -10.11 -52.37
N ALA A 43 -6.03 -9.37 -52.67
CA ALA A 43 -5.09 -8.90 -51.66
C ALA A 43 -5.73 -7.96 -50.64
N THR A 44 -6.59 -7.04 -51.10
CA THR A 44 -7.39 -6.19 -50.21
C THR A 44 -8.32 -7.03 -49.34
N LEU A 45 -8.95 -8.06 -49.93
CA LEU A 45 -9.82 -8.97 -49.20
C LEU A 45 -9.05 -9.80 -48.16
N PHE A 46 -7.87 -10.32 -48.47
CA PHE A 46 -7.00 -11.00 -47.51
C PHE A 46 -6.58 -10.08 -46.36
N SER A 47 -6.30 -8.81 -46.65
CA SER A 47 -6.06 -7.81 -45.60
C SER A 47 -7.29 -7.57 -44.70
N ARG A 48 -8.50 -7.67 -45.25
CA ARG A 48 -9.76 -7.59 -44.48
C ARG A 48 -9.99 -8.87 -43.66
N LEU A 49 -9.80 -10.04 -44.26
CA LEU A 49 -9.95 -11.35 -43.61
C LEU A 49 -8.95 -11.52 -42.46
N ASP A 50 -7.71 -11.06 -42.63
CA ASP A 50 -6.68 -11.02 -41.58
C ASP A 50 -7.10 -10.18 -40.36
N ARG A 51 -7.99 -9.20 -40.58
CA ARG A 51 -8.60 -8.35 -39.55
C ARG A 51 -9.98 -8.85 -39.12
N GLU A 52 -10.32 -10.09 -39.47
CA GLU A 52 -11.60 -10.76 -39.17
C GLU A 52 -12.81 -10.07 -39.81
N LEU A 53 -12.58 -9.27 -40.85
CA LEU A 53 -13.63 -8.64 -41.65
C LEU A 53 -13.94 -9.50 -42.87
N ASP A 54 -15.22 -9.61 -43.23
CA ASP A 54 -15.73 -10.43 -44.33
C ASP A 54 -15.41 -11.94 -44.20
N LEU A 55 -15.23 -12.47 -42.99
CA LEU A 55 -14.99 -13.92 -42.80
C LEU A 55 -16.10 -14.78 -43.41
N ASP A 56 -17.34 -14.27 -43.45
CA ASP A 56 -18.47 -14.90 -44.13
C ASP A 56 -18.15 -15.20 -45.61
N TRP A 57 -17.45 -14.30 -46.30
CA TRP A 57 -17.05 -14.52 -47.69
C TRP A 57 -16.14 -15.74 -47.84
N LEU A 58 -15.18 -15.90 -46.93
CA LEU A 58 -14.26 -17.02 -46.95
C LEU A 58 -14.95 -18.30 -46.49
N ARG A 59 -15.81 -18.21 -45.46
CA ARG A 59 -16.63 -19.32 -44.93
C ARG A 59 -17.49 -19.97 -46.01
N ASP A 60 -18.17 -19.16 -46.82
CA ASP A 60 -19.07 -19.64 -47.87
C ASP A 60 -18.32 -20.23 -49.09
N ARG A 61 -16.98 -20.29 -49.05
CA ARG A 61 -16.12 -20.74 -50.15
C ARG A 61 -15.10 -21.79 -49.71
N PRO A 62 -15.54 -23.04 -49.45
CA PRO A 62 -14.64 -24.13 -49.03
C PRO A 62 -13.48 -24.38 -49.99
N ALA A 63 -13.71 -24.26 -51.30
CA ALA A 63 -12.65 -24.40 -52.31
C ALA A 63 -11.54 -23.33 -52.18
N VAL A 64 -11.91 -22.10 -51.79
CA VAL A 64 -10.93 -21.02 -51.53
C VAL A 64 -10.16 -21.32 -50.24
N GLN A 65 -10.84 -21.83 -49.21
CA GLN A 65 -10.19 -22.24 -47.95
C GLN A 65 -9.14 -23.33 -48.20
N SER A 66 -9.51 -24.39 -48.94
CA SER A 66 -8.58 -25.47 -49.27
C SER A 66 -7.39 -24.96 -50.08
N THR A 67 -7.64 -24.15 -51.10
CA THR A 67 -6.56 -23.57 -51.92
C THR A 67 -5.63 -22.70 -51.08
N MET A 68 -6.18 -21.89 -50.18
CA MET A 68 -5.39 -21.02 -49.32
C MET A 68 -4.56 -21.82 -48.32
N ALA A 69 -5.12 -22.88 -47.75
CA ALA A 69 -4.41 -23.80 -46.86
C ALA A 69 -3.24 -24.49 -47.57
N GLU A 70 -3.47 -25.00 -48.79
CA GLU A 70 -2.42 -25.60 -49.63
C GLU A 70 -1.30 -24.61 -49.95
N VAL A 71 -1.64 -23.38 -50.36
CA VAL A 71 -0.66 -22.34 -50.68
C VAL A 71 0.15 -21.88 -49.46
N LEU A 72 -0.47 -21.90 -48.27
CA LEU A 72 0.15 -21.52 -47.01
C LEU A 72 0.87 -22.69 -46.32
N GLY A 73 0.78 -23.91 -46.85
CA GLY A 73 1.34 -25.10 -46.20
C GLY A 73 0.71 -25.40 -44.83
N ALA A 74 -0.57 -25.05 -44.64
CA ALA A 74 -1.30 -25.22 -43.39
C ALA A 74 -2.42 -26.27 -43.54
N PRO A 75 -2.83 -26.96 -42.46
CA PRO A 75 -4.05 -27.75 -42.46
C PRO A 75 -5.29 -26.93 -42.84
N VAL A 76 -6.17 -27.48 -43.69
CA VAL A 76 -7.44 -26.84 -44.06
C VAL A 76 -8.29 -26.51 -42.83
N ALA A 77 -8.24 -27.37 -41.82
CA ALA A 77 -8.93 -27.17 -40.54
C ALA A 77 -8.52 -25.86 -39.85
N ASP A 78 -7.26 -25.43 -39.97
CA ASP A 78 -6.78 -24.19 -39.36
C ASP A 78 -7.39 -22.97 -40.06
N VAL A 79 -7.52 -22.99 -41.39
CA VAL A 79 -8.20 -21.94 -42.15
C VAL A 79 -9.70 -21.94 -41.85
N GLN A 80 -10.32 -23.11 -41.78
CA GLN A 80 -11.75 -23.27 -41.45
C GLN A 80 -12.09 -22.74 -40.07
N MET A 81 -11.24 -23.00 -39.07
CA MET A 81 -11.41 -22.53 -37.70
C MET A 81 -11.49 -20.99 -37.65
N GLN A 82 -10.70 -20.29 -38.48
CA GLN A 82 -10.73 -18.83 -38.56
C GLN A 82 -11.95 -18.28 -39.31
N CYS A 83 -12.64 -19.11 -40.11
CA CYS A 83 -13.82 -18.71 -40.88
C CYS A 83 -15.14 -18.90 -40.11
N GLN A 84 -15.12 -19.57 -38.96
CA GLN A 84 -16.33 -19.75 -38.17
C GLN A 84 -16.75 -18.39 -37.60
N PRO A 85 -18.06 -18.04 -37.65
CA PRO A 85 -18.53 -16.81 -37.03
C PRO A 85 -18.15 -16.88 -35.56
N ALA A 86 -17.40 -15.88 -35.07
CA ALA A 86 -17.05 -15.73 -33.66
C ALA A 86 -18.28 -15.61 -32.72
N PHE A 87 -19.48 -15.78 -33.26
CA PHE A 87 -20.74 -15.42 -32.65
C PHE A 87 -21.70 -16.58 -32.38
N GLN A 88 -21.33 -17.83 -32.64
CA GLN A 88 -22.10 -18.99 -32.19
C GLN A 88 -21.17 -20.12 -31.73
N GLY A 89 -21.03 -20.24 -30.42
CA GLY A 89 -20.29 -21.32 -29.77
C GLY A 89 -18.86 -20.92 -29.46
N PHE A 90 -18.57 -20.85 -28.17
CA PHE A 90 -17.24 -21.07 -27.63
C PHE A 90 -16.70 -22.40 -28.19
N GLY A 91 -16.05 -22.36 -29.35
CA GLY A 91 -15.03 -23.35 -29.64
C GLY A 91 -14.03 -23.24 -28.50
N ALA A 92 -13.85 -24.32 -27.73
CA ALA A 92 -12.95 -24.34 -26.59
C ALA A 92 -11.67 -23.59 -26.99
N PRO A 93 -11.25 -22.54 -26.24
CA PRO A 93 -9.96 -21.93 -26.50
C PRO A 93 -8.96 -23.07 -26.58
N SER A 94 -8.12 -23.14 -27.62
CA SER A 94 -7.00 -24.07 -27.53
C SER A 94 -6.31 -23.68 -26.22
N GLU A 95 -6.26 -24.57 -25.23
CA GLU A 95 -5.76 -24.30 -23.87
C GLU A 95 -4.38 -23.61 -23.88
N ALA A 96 -3.68 -23.66 -25.03
CA ALA A 96 -2.39 -23.05 -25.26
C ALA A 96 -2.38 -21.53 -25.57
N SER A 97 -3.48 -20.82 -25.78
CA SER A 97 -3.43 -19.37 -26.08
C SER A 97 -4.60 -18.53 -25.60
N VAL A 98 -4.35 -17.28 -25.20
CA VAL A 98 -5.34 -16.30 -24.75
C VAL A 98 -5.28 -15.04 -25.61
N ARG A 99 -6.43 -14.62 -26.15
CA ARG A 99 -6.61 -13.32 -26.79
C ARG A 99 -7.04 -12.29 -25.75
N PHE A 100 -6.46 -11.11 -25.79
CA PHE A 100 -6.87 -10.00 -24.94
C PHE A 100 -7.95 -9.17 -25.63
N GLU A 101 -9.13 -9.11 -25.03
CA GLU A 101 -10.22 -8.25 -25.50
C GLU A 101 -9.95 -6.75 -25.25
N ASP A 102 -9.02 -6.46 -24.33
CA ASP A 102 -8.64 -5.10 -23.95
C ASP A 102 -7.66 -4.44 -24.91
N ILE A 103 -6.82 -5.24 -25.59
CA ILE A 103 -5.87 -4.81 -26.62
C ILE A 103 -6.17 -5.57 -27.92
N PRO A 104 -7.29 -5.27 -28.61
CA PRO A 104 -7.87 -6.15 -29.64
C PRO A 104 -6.98 -6.39 -30.87
N PHE A 105 -5.98 -5.53 -31.10
CA PHE A 105 -5.02 -5.65 -32.20
C PHE A 105 -3.72 -6.38 -31.82
N ALA A 106 -3.52 -6.68 -30.54
CA ALA A 106 -2.37 -7.46 -30.10
C ALA A 106 -2.53 -8.93 -30.51
N ARG A 107 -1.41 -9.59 -30.82
CA ARG A 107 -1.39 -11.04 -31.01
C ARG A 107 -1.76 -11.77 -29.71
N SER A 108 -2.33 -12.96 -29.84
CA SER A 108 -2.65 -13.81 -28.68
C SER A 108 -1.39 -14.17 -27.88
N LEU A 109 -1.53 -14.26 -26.56
CA LEU A 109 -0.50 -14.75 -25.65
C LEU A 109 -0.48 -16.27 -25.69
N ARG A 110 0.65 -16.87 -26.04
CA ARG A 110 0.82 -18.33 -25.98
C ARG A 110 1.11 -18.73 -24.55
N LEU A 111 0.09 -19.26 -23.88
CA LEU A 111 0.16 -19.56 -22.46
C LEU A 111 1.33 -20.48 -22.15
N LYS A 112 1.58 -21.57 -22.89
CA LYS A 112 2.67 -22.52 -22.59
C LYS A 112 4.09 -21.95 -22.77
N GLU A 113 4.27 -21.02 -23.71
CA GLU A 113 5.59 -20.57 -24.17
C GLU A 113 6.01 -19.23 -23.55
N GLU A 114 5.05 -18.33 -23.35
CA GLU A 114 5.34 -16.94 -23.01
C GLU A 114 5.15 -16.64 -21.52
N PRO A 115 5.95 -15.69 -20.97
CA PRO A 115 5.75 -15.19 -19.63
C PRO A 115 4.47 -14.36 -19.52
N LEU A 116 3.94 -14.27 -18.30
CA LEU A 116 2.86 -13.34 -17.95
C LEU A 116 3.30 -11.88 -18.11
N PRO A 117 2.35 -10.93 -18.28
CA PRO A 117 2.66 -9.51 -18.27
C PRO A 117 3.33 -9.09 -16.94
N PRO A 118 4.17 -8.04 -16.95
CA PRO A 118 4.78 -7.53 -15.74
C PRO A 118 3.74 -7.03 -14.74
N GLY A 119 4.11 -7.02 -13.45
CA GLY A 119 3.24 -6.58 -12.34
C GLY A 119 2.50 -7.70 -11.62
N ILE A 120 2.40 -8.89 -12.20
CA ILE A 120 1.87 -10.06 -11.50
C ILE A 120 2.92 -10.57 -10.50
N PRO A 121 2.58 -10.75 -9.21
CA PRO A 121 3.55 -11.20 -8.21
C PRO A 121 4.14 -12.58 -8.56
N LEU A 122 5.39 -12.82 -8.14
CA LEU A 122 6.10 -14.06 -8.44
C LEU A 122 5.58 -15.26 -7.64
N LEU A 123 5.12 -15.06 -6.40
CA LEU A 123 4.72 -16.17 -5.53
C LEU A 123 3.49 -16.94 -6.08
N PRO A 124 2.42 -16.28 -6.57
CA PRO A 124 1.33 -16.95 -7.29
C PRO A 124 1.75 -17.69 -8.57
N GLN A 125 2.96 -17.46 -9.10
CA GLN A 125 3.48 -18.17 -10.27
C GLN A 125 4.33 -19.39 -9.90
N ARG A 126 4.77 -19.50 -8.64
CA ARG A 126 5.70 -20.53 -8.15
C ARG A 126 4.99 -21.57 -7.32
N VAL A 127 4.27 -22.48 -7.98
CA VAL A 127 3.51 -23.58 -7.36
C VAL A 127 4.28 -24.34 -6.27
N PRO A 128 5.59 -24.66 -6.42
CA PRO A 128 6.33 -25.35 -5.37
C PRO A 128 6.41 -24.59 -4.04
N ALA A 129 6.32 -23.26 -4.07
CA ALA A 129 6.41 -22.38 -2.90
C ALA A 129 5.05 -22.11 -2.25
N TRP A 130 3.96 -22.69 -2.75
CA TRP A 130 2.65 -22.51 -2.15
C TRP A 130 2.52 -23.33 -0.87
N ASP A 131 2.59 -22.64 0.25
CA ASP A 131 2.16 -23.11 1.56
C ASP A 131 1.16 -22.10 2.11
N ARG A 132 -0.12 -22.26 1.71
CA ARG A 132 -1.22 -21.31 1.98
C ARG A 132 -0.92 -19.88 1.54
N VAL A 133 -0.94 -19.66 0.23
CA VAL A 133 -0.71 -18.32 -0.35
C VAL A 133 -2.04 -17.62 -0.59
N TRP A 134 -2.15 -16.37 -0.13
CA TRP A 134 -3.29 -15.51 -0.41
C TRP A 134 -2.84 -14.31 -1.23
N TRP A 135 -3.18 -14.28 -2.52
CA TRP A 135 -2.94 -13.14 -3.37
C TRP A 135 -4.10 -12.15 -3.28
N PHE A 136 -3.86 -11.00 -2.66
CA PHE A 136 -4.77 -9.86 -2.73
C PHE A 136 -4.75 -9.28 -4.15
N ALA A 137 -5.75 -9.65 -4.93
CA ALA A 137 -5.87 -9.48 -6.37
C ALA A 137 -7.23 -8.83 -6.71
N PRO A 138 -7.33 -7.48 -6.69
CA PRO A 138 -8.57 -6.78 -7.06
C PRO A 138 -9.02 -7.11 -8.49
N SER A 139 -10.29 -6.84 -8.82
CA SER A 139 -10.80 -7.06 -10.18
C SER A 139 -9.92 -6.38 -11.24
N GLY A 140 -9.46 -7.14 -12.23
CA GLY A 140 -8.48 -6.69 -13.22
C GLY A 140 -7.01 -6.86 -12.84
N ALA A 141 -6.66 -7.41 -11.67
CA ALA A 141 -5.27 -7.70 -11.30
C ALA A 141 -4.61 -8.84 -12.12
N GLY A 142 -5.39 -9.56 -12.93
CA GLY A 142 -4.90 -10.66 -13.77
C GLY A 142 -5.12 -12.06 -13.19
N ARG A 143 -5.95 -12.22 -12.14
CA ARG A 143 -6.23 -13.51 -11.49
C ARG A 143 -6.64 -14.63 -12.46
N SER A 144 -7.57 -14.36 -13.38
CA SER A 144 -8.00 -15.35 -14.38
C SER A 144 -6.91 -15.68 -15.41
N LEU A 145 -6.05 -14.70 -15.73
CA LEU A 145 -4.91 -14.92 -16.62
C LEU A 145 -3.88 -15.84 -15.97
N VAL A 146 -3.58 -15.64 -14.68
CA VAL A 146 -2.69 -16.52 -13.91
C VAL A 146 -3.25 -17.93 -13.80
N GLY A 147 -4.54 -18.08 -13.46
CA GLY A 147 -5.22 -19.37 -13.41
C GLY A 147 -5.09 -20.15 -14.72
N ARG A 148 -5.47 -19.53 -15.84
CA ARG A 148 -5.31 -20.13 -17.19
C ARG A 148 -3.85 -20.44 -17.52
N TRP A 149 -2.91 -19.56 -17.17
CA TRP A 149 -1.48 -19.73 -17.46
C TRP A 149 -0.85 -20.90 -16.69
N LEU A 150 -1.30 -21.13 -15.45
CA LEU A 150 -0.90 -22.26 -14.62
C LEU A 150 -1.51 -23.56 -15.14
N GLU A 151 -2.80 -23.56 -15.44
CA GLU A 151 -3.54 -24.71 -15.96
C GLU A 151 -3.00 -25.17 -17.31
N ALA A 152 -2.77 -24.24 -18.24
CA ALA A 152 -2.18 -24.53 -19.56
C ALA A 152 -0.79 -25.18 -19.47
N ARG A 153 -0.04 -24.95 -18.38
CA ARG A 153 1.26 -25.59 -18.11
C ARG A 153 1.18 -26.90 -17.34
N GLY A 154 -0.02 -27.30 -16.92
CA GLY A 154 -0.20 -28.41 -15.98
C GLY A 154 0.43 -28.15 -14.62
N ALA A 155 0.62 -26.89 -14.23
CA ALA A 155 1.27 -26.53 -12.98
C ALA A 155 0.32 -26.57 -11.78
N ALA A 156 -0.95 -26.16 -11.98
CA ALA A 156 -2.01 -26.21 -10.98
C ALA A 156 -3.38 -26.30 -11.66
N ARG A 157 -4.38 -26.87 -10.98
CA ARG A 157 -5.78 -26.78 -11.40
C ARG A 157 -6.31 -25.38 -11.12
N TRP A 158 -7.03 -24.79 -12.07
CA TRP A 158 -7.70 -23.50 -11.87
C TRP A 158 -9.16 -23.73 -11.49
N VAL A 159 -9.61 -23.08 -10.42
CA VAL A 159 -11.00 -23.10 -9.94
C VAL A 159 -11.48 -21.66 -9.86
N VAL A 160 -12.61 -21.35 -10.48
CA VAL A 160 -13.31 -20.06 -10.35
C VAL A 160 -14.54 -20.29 -9.51
N ALA A 161 -14.68 -19.55 -8.40
CA ALA A 161 -15.78 -19.75 -7.48
C ALA A 161 -16.33 -18.43 -6.97
N ARG A 162 -17.66 -18.40 -6.76
CA ARG A 162 -18.32 -17.24 -6.15
C ARG A 162 -17.89 -17.09 -4.70
N ASP A 163 -17.86 -18.17 -3.96
CA ASP A 163 -17.62 -18.24 -2.52
C ASP A 163 -16.82 -19.50 -2.17
N TRP A 164 -16.36 -19.61 -0.92
CA TRP A 164 -15.54 -20.75 -0.52
C TRP A 164 -16.31 -22.09 -0.52
N PRO A 165 -17.59 -22.16 -0.08
CA PRO A 165 -18.39 -23.38 -0.16
C PRO A 165 -18.53 -23.95 -1.58
N SER A 166 -18.59 -23.09 -2.61
CA SER A 166 -18.58 -23.54 -4.01
C SER A 166 -17.19 -23.99 -4.50
N ALA A 167 -16.11 -23.40 -4.00
CA ALA A 167 -14.73 -23.83 -4.33
C ALA A 167 -14.33 -25.15 -3.66
N GLU A 168 -14.78 -25.38 -2.42
CA GLU A 168 -14.27 -26.43 -1.54
C GLU A 168 -14.30 -27.84 -2.17
N PRO A 169 -15.39 -28.29 -2.82
CA PRO A 169 -15.46 -29.62 -3.43
C PRO A 169 -14.34 -29.87 -4.45
N GLU A 170 -13.95 -28.85 -5.21
CA GLU A 170 -12.91 -28.96 -6.25
C GLU A 170 -11.48 -28.94 -5.68
N THR A 171 -11.31 -28.45 -4.45
CA THR A 171 -10.00 -28.35 -3.78
C THR A 171 -9.59 -29.63 -3.03
N ARG A 172 -10.55 -30.51 -2.70
CA ARG A 172 -10.33 -31.68 -1.82
C ARG A 172 -9.61 -32.86 -2.49
N GLU A 173 -9.72 -33.02 -3.81
CA GLU A 173 -9.21 -34.18 -4.54
C GLU A 173 -8.03 -33.87 -5.47
N ALA A 174 -7.59 -32.61 -5.53
CA ALA A 174 -6.63 -32.14 -6.53
C ALA A 174 -5.20 -32.01 -5.98
N GLY A 175 -4.23 -32.03 -6.90
CA GLY A 175 -2.85 -31.58 -6.66
C GLY A 175 -2.80 -30.08 -6.32
N PRO A 176 -1.79 -29.32 -6.76
CA PRO A 176 -1.80 -27.88 -6.52
C PRO A 176 -3.02 -27.19 -7.14
N VAL A 177 -3.68 -26.29 -6.39
CA VAL A 177 -4.90 -25.59 -6.83
C VAL A 177 -4.75 -24.08 -6.72
N PHE A 178 -5.12 -23.38 -7.78
CA PHE A 178 -5.28 -21.94 -7.82
C PHE A 178 -6.78 -21.60 -7.81
N VAL A 179 -7.25 -20.91 -6.78
CA VAL A 179 -8.65 -20.53 -6.61
C VAL A 179 -8.81 -19.03 -6.88
N GLU A 180 -9.60 -18.69 -7.89
CA GLU A 180 -10.11 -17.33 -8.09
C GLU A 180 -11.43 -17.19 -7.32
N LEU A 181 -11.41 -16.39 -6.25
CA LEU A 181 -12.53 -16.26 -5.32
C LEU A 181 -13.14 -14.85 -5.41
N HIS A 182 -14.47 -14.79 -5.55
CA HIS A 182 -15.19 -13.52 -5.79
C HIS A 182 -15.92 -12.96 -4.55
N SER A 183 -16.06 -13.72 -3.47
CA SER A 183 -16.78 -13.31 -2.27
C SER A 183 -16.12 -13.84 -1.01
N PRO A 184 -16.04 -13.03 0.06
CA PRO A 184 -15.53 -13.48 1.36
C PRO A 184 -16.47 -14.45 2.08
N THR A 185 -17.72 -14.55 1.62
CA THR A 185 -18.77 -15.36 2.24
C THR A 185 -18.37 -16.82 2.40
N GLY A 186 -18.58 -17.37 3.59
CA GLY A 186 -18.33 -18.79 3.88
C GLY A 186 -16.86 -19.18 3.89
N SER A 187 -15.92 -18.23 4.03
CA SER A 187 -14.47 -18.49 4.11
C SER A 187 -14.00 -19.02 5.48
N GLU A 188 -14.86 -19.02 6.50
CA GLU A 188 -14.63 -19.60 7.83
C GLU A 188 -14.06 -21.05 7.87
N PRO A 189 -14.41 -21.98 6.95
CA PRO A 189 -13.88 -23.35 6.95
C PRO A 189 -12.36 -23.44 6.74
N LEU A 190 -11.72 -22.40 6.18
CA LEU A 190 -10.26 -22.30 6.07
C LEU A 190 -9.55 -22.31 7.43
N ARG A 191 -10.29 -22.05 8.53
CA ARG A 191 -9.79 -22.10 9.92
C ARG A 191 -9.56 -23.51 10.46
N ARG A 192 -10.28 -24.54 9.97
CA ARG A 192 -10.45 -25.80 10.73
C ARG A 192 -9.64 -27.00 10.24
N ARG A 193 -9.28 -27.08 8.96
CA ARG A 193 -8.40 -28.14 8.42
C ARG A 193 -7.57 -27.57 7.27
N PRO A 194 -6.22 -27.62 7.32
CA PRO A 194 -5.42 -27.34 6.14
C PRO A 194 -5.85 -28.26 5.00
N PRO A 195 -6.08 -27.73 3.78
CA PRO A 195 -6.06 -28.57 2.60
C PRO A 195 -4.73 -29.34 2.59
N ARG A 196 -4.74 -30.64 2.34
CA ARG A 196 -3.49 -31.41 2.16
C ARG A 196 -2.71 -30.97 0.91
N SER A 197 -3.33 -30.17 0.05
CA SER A 197 -2.82 -29.66 -1.22
C SER A 197 -2.16 -28.29 -1.09
N LYS A 198 -1.21 -28.01 -2.00
CA LYS A 198 -0.63 -26.69 -2.19
C LYS A 198 -1.69 -25.75 -2.77
N ILE A 199 -2.10 -24.73 -2.03
CA ILE A 199 -3.18 -23.83 -2.43
C ILE A 199 -2.71 -22.38 -2.55
N CYS A 200 -3.19 -21.71 -3.60
CA CYS A 200 -3.12 -20.26 -3.76
C CYS A 200 -4.54 -19.72 -4.00
N VAL A 201 -5.01 -18.81 -3.15
CA VAL A 201 -6.29 -18.12 -3.31
C VAL A 201 -6.02 -16.71 -3.83
N ALA A 202 -6.71 -16.29 -4.89
CA ALA A 202 -6.67 -14.94 -5.43
C ALA A 202 -8.03 -14.26 -5.25
N ALA A 203 -8.07 -13.21 -4.42
CA ALA A 203 -9.30 -12.54 -4.00
C ALA A 203 -9.09 -11.03 -3.85
N ASP A 204 -10.17 -10.24 -3.95
CA ASP A 204 -10.16 -8.79 -3.77
C ASP A 204 -10.38 -8.34 -2.31
N PHE A 205 -10.37 -9.30 -1.39
CA PHE A 205 -10.44 -9.09 0.06
C PHE A 205 -9.28 -9.84 0.75
N LEU A 206 -9.01 -9.46 1.99
CA LEU A 206 -7.98 -10.10 2.82
C LEU A 206 -8.53 -11.35 3.50
N PRO A 207 -7.68 -12.35 3.80
CA PRO A 207 -8.12 -13.48 4.60
C PRO A 207 -8.39 -13.03 6.03
N GLU A 208 -9.39 -13.62 6.68
CA GLU A 208 -9.73 -13.30 8.07
C GLU A 208 -8.67 -13.76 9.08
N THR A 209 -7.81 -14.70 8.71
CA THR A 209 -6.79 -15.30 9.60
C THR A 209 -5.37 -14.95 9.16
N SER A 210 -4.48 -14.79 10.14
CA SER A 210 -3.05 -14.54 9.94
C SER A 210 -2.24 -15.75 9.43
N ASP A 211 -2.84 -16.94 9.34
CA ASP A 211 -2.21 -18.18 8.88
C ASP A 211 -1.85 -18.20 7.38
N TRP A 212 -2.20 -17.16 6.63
CA TRP A 212 -1.94 -17.05 5.19
C TRP A 212 -0.72 -16.19 4.91
N THR A 213 0.10 -16.63 3.95
CA THR A 213 1.10 -15.75 3.35
C THR A 213 0.39 -14.80 2.38
N VAL A 214 0.09 -13.59 2.84
CA VAL A 214 -0.57 -12.57 2.03
C VAL A 214 0.42 -11.91 1.08
N VAL A 215 0.13 -11.95 -0.22
CA VAL A 215 0.90 -11.31 -1.29
C VAL A 215 0.03 -10.24 -1.92
N ARG A 216 0.55 -9.02 -2.06
CA ARG A 216 -0.14 -7.92 -2.74
C ARG A 216 0.43 -7.72 -4.14
N SER A 217 -0.42 -7.33 -5.08
CA SER A 217 0.02 -6.85 -6.40
C SER A 217 0.91 -5.61 -6.25
N LEU A 218 1.94 -5.50 -7.08
CA LEU A 218 2.78 -4.30 -7.10
C LEU A 218 1.94 -3.08 -7.56
N PRO A 219 2.24 -1.86 -7.07
CA PRO A 219 1.65 -0.64 -7.64
C PRO A 219 1.99 -0.50 -9.12
N LEU A 220 1.03 -0.09 -9.94
CA LEU A 220 1.19 0.06 -11.40
C LEU A 220 2.39 0.94 -11.80
N ALA A 221 2.64 2.01 -11.04
CA ALA A 221 3.76 2.91 -11.27
C ALA A 221 5.13 2.20 -11.27
N ALA A 222 5.26 1.10 -10.53
CA ALA A 222 6.51 0.35 -10.41
C ALA A 222 6.87 -0.50 -11.63
N TYR A 223 5.92 -0.76 -12.55
CA TYR A 223 6.15 -1.61 -13.73
C TYR A 223 5.48 -1.07 -15.01
N MET A 224 5.06 0.20 -15.02
CA MET A 224 4.31 0.79 -16.13
C MET A 224 5.11 0.76 -17.44
N THR A 225 6.40 1.10 -17.38
CA THR A 225 7.29 1.14 -18.54
C THR A 225 7.45 -0.25 -19.16
N GLU A 226 7.70 -1.26 -18.33
CA GLU A 226 7.81 -2.65 -18.74
C GLU A 226 6.49 -3.16 -19.34
N LEU A 227 5.36 -2.76 -18.78
CA LEU A 227 4.04 -3.12 -19.29
C LEU A 227 3.81 -2.53 -20.69
N VAL A 228 4.13 -1.26 -20.90
CA VAL A 228 4.00 -0.60 -22.21
C VAL A 228 4.90 -1.26 -23.25
N ALA A 229 6.14 -1.60 -22.87
CA ALA A 229 7.06 -2.34 -23.73
C ALA A 229 6.49 -3.74 -24.09
N TRP A 230 6.01 -4.48 -23.09
CA TRP A 230 5.39 -5.80 -23.27
C TRP A 230 4.17 -5.75 -24.21
N VAL A 231 3.33 -4.70 -24.13
CA VAL A 231 2.20 -4.51 -25.04
C VAL A 231 2.69 -4.17 -26.45
N SER A 232 3.67 -3.27 -26.57
CA SER A 232 4.21 -2.81 -27.86
C SER A 232 4.82 -3.96 -28.68
N GLU A 233 5.51 -4.91 -28.04
CA GLU A 233 6.05 -6.11 -28.68
C GLU A 233 4.98 -7.02 -29.32
N ARG A 234 3.72 -6.90 -28.87
CA ARG A 234 2.60 -7.75 -29.30
C ARG A 234 1.70 -7.07 -30.31
N LEU A 235 1.80 -5.75 -30.43
CA LEU A 235 1.07 -4.96 -31.41
C LEU A 235 1.73 -5.04 -32.79
N PRO A 236 0.97 -4.84 -33.88
CA PRO A 236 1.52 -4.85 -35.22
C PRO A 236 2.39 -3.61 -35.48
N SER A 237 3.25 -3.65 -36.51
CA SER A 237 4.14 -2.54 -36.85
C SER A 237 3.41 -1.25 -37.27
N ASP A 238 2.14 -1.32 -37.65
CA ASP A 238 1.27 -0.19 -37.96
C ASP A 238 0.41 0.27 -36.75
N SER A 239 0.79 -0.16 -35.54
CA SER A 239 0.18 0.29 -34.28
C SER A 239 0.20 1.81 -34.15
N ARG A 240 -0.85 2.35 -33.52
CA ARG A 240 -0.97 3.78 -33.19
C ARG A 240 -0.46 4.08 -31.78
N LEU A 241 -0.07 3.06 -31.01
CA LEU A 241 0.49 3.21 -29.68
C LEU A 241 1.88 3.84 -29.76
N GLN A 242 2.07 4.94 -29.03
CA GLN A 242 3.37 5.60 -28.88
C GLN A 242 3.85 5.38 -27.45
N ALA A 243 4.87 4.53 -27.27
CA ALA A 243 5.27 4.02 -25.95
C ALA A 243 5.58 5.13 -24.93
N ASP A 244 6.47 6.06 -25.28
CA ASP A 244 6.90 7.15 -24.37
C ASP A 244 5.72 8.02 -23.95
N THR A 245 4.82 8.30 -24.89
CA THR A 245 3.64 9.11 -24.64
C THR A 245 2.58 8.36 -23.84
N ALA A 246 2.50 7.04 -24.00
CA ALA A 246 1.60 6.19 -23.22
C ALA A 246 1.98 6.15 -21.75
N VAL A 247 3.26 5.96 -21.43
CA VAL A 247 3.74 5.97 -20.03
C VAL A 247 3.42 7.32 -19.37
N ALA A 248 3.76 8.42 -20.05
CA ALA A 248 3.53 9.77 -19.52
C ALA A 248 2.03 10.07 -19.33
N TRP A 249 1.20 9.67 -20.29
CA TRP A 249 -0.25 9.91 -20.21
C TRP A 249 -0.92 9.07 -19.13
N LEU A 250 -0.55 7.78 -19.01
CA LEU A 250 -1.06 6.89 -17.97
C LEU A 250 -0.68 7.37 -16.56
N GLY A 251 0.53 7.91 -16.39
CA GLY A 251 0.99 8.50 -15.13
C GLY A 251 0.34 9.85 -14.76
N GLY A 252 -0.43 10.47 -15.65
CA GLY A 252 -1.18 11.70 -15.37
C GLY A 252 -2.66 11.43 -15.14
N LEU A 253 -3.53 12.05 -15.95
CA LEU A 253 -4.99 12.09 -15.79
C LEU A 253 -5.66 10.76 -15.35
N PRO A 254 -5.36 9.57 -15.93
CA PRO A 254 -5.98 8.32 -15.48
C PRO A 254 -5.57 7.88 -14.07
N SER A 255 -4.30 8.13 -13.69
CA SER A 255 -3.79 7.86 -12.34
C SER A 255 -4.35 8.85 -11.34
N ASP A 256 -4.30 10.15 -11.65
CA ASP A 256 -4.80 11.24 -10.79
C ASP A 256 -6.30 11.11 -10.47
N ARG A 257 -7.07 10.43 -11.35
CA ARG A 257 -8.50 10.20 -11.20
C ARG A 257 -8.85 8.82 -10.63
N GLY A 258 -7.87 8.04 -10.17
CA GLY A 258 -8.09 6.72 -9.58
C GLY A 258 -8.68 5.68 -10.55
N VAL A 259 -8.61 5.92 -11.87
CA VAL A 259 -9.11 4.96 -12.87
C VAL A 259 -8.08 3.86 -13.13
N LEU A 260 -6.80 4.21 -13.05
CA LEU A 260 -5.67 3.34 -13.31
C LEU A 260 -5.22 2.62 -12.03
N THR A 261 -6.01 1.66 -11.57
CA THR A 261 -5.77 0.92 -10.32
C THR A 261 -5.26 -0.50 -10.53
N THR A 262 -5.54 -1.12 -11.68
CA THR A 262 -5.21 -2.52 -11.95
C THR A 262 -4.59 -2.76 -13.33
N LEU A 263 -3.91 -3.90 -13.49
CA LEU A 263 -3.32 -4.33 -14.76
C LEU A 263 -4.34 -4.30 -15.91
N GLY A 264 -5.56 -4.78 -15.68
CA GLY A 264 -6.64 -4.77 -16.67
C GLY A 264 -7.09 -3.37 -17.08
N ALA A 265 -7.10 -2.41 -16.14
CA ALA A 265 -7.35 -1.01 -16.47
C ALA A 265 -6.24 -0.45 -17.38
N ALA A 266 -4.98 -0.72 -17.05
CA ALA A 266 -3.83 -0.32 -17.85
C ALA A 266 -3.86 -0.91 -19.26
N LEU A 267 -4.08 -2.22 -19.38
CA LEU A 267 -4.20 -2.91 -20.67
C LEU A 267 -5.34 -2.33 -21.52
N GLY A 268 -6.52 -2.10 -20.93
CA GLY A 268 -7.65 -1.54 -21.67
C GLY A 268 -7.43 -0.09 -22.12
N LEU A 269 -6.69 0.71 -21.36
CA LEU A 269 -6.30 2.06 -21.77
C LEU A 269 -5.25 2.04 -22.87
N LEU A 270 -4.25 1.14 -22.80
CA LEU A 270 -3.27 0.95 -23.88
C LEU A 270 -3.95 0.48 -25.17
N GLY A 271 -4.94 -0.40 -25.06
CA GLY A 271 -5.74 -0.82 -26.20
C GLY A 271 -6.56 0.33 -26.77
N LEU A 272 -7.18 1.16 -25.92
CA LEU A 272 -7.84 2.39 -26.38
C LEU A 272 -6.87 3.30 -27.15
N MET A 273 -5.65 3.51 -26.64
CA MET A 273 -4.62 4.31 -27.31
C MET A 273 -4.30 3.79 -28.71
N ASP A 274 -4.19 2.47 -28.87
CA ASP A 274 -3.98 1.85 -30.17
C ASP A 274 -5.22 1.95 -31.07
N GLU A 275 -6.43 1.80 -30.52
CA GLU A 275 -7.68 1.86 -31.28
C GLU A 275 -7.98 3.24 -31.87
N ILE A 276 -7.97 4.28 -31.03
CA ILE A 276 -8.38 5.63 -31.44
C ILE A 276 -7.19 6.53 -31.78
N GLY A 277 -5.98 6.17 -31.37
CA GLY A 277 -4.75 6.94 -31.58
C GLY A 277 -4.54 8.07 -30.57
N HIS A 278 -3.28 8.40 -30.30
CA HIS A 278 -2.90 9.39 -29.30
C HIS A 278 -3.51 10.79 -29.52
N SER A 279 -3.59 11.25 -30.78
CA SER A 279 -4.16 12.58 -31.10
C SER A 279 -5.63 12.73 -30.73
N GLN A 280 -6.40 11.64 -30.68
CA GLN A 280 -7.80 11.63 -30.26
C GLN A 280 -7.96 11.58 -28.73
N ILE A 281 -6.89 11.22 -28.01
CA ILE A 281 -6.89 11.13 -26.55
C ILE A 281 -6.54 12.46 -25.92
N ARG A 282 -5.59 13.18 -26.52
CA ARG A 282 -5.11 14.46 -26.01
C ARG A 282 -6.25 15.47 -25.85
N GLY A 283 -6.35 16.04 -24.65
CA GLY A 283 -7.33 17.10 -24.32
C GLY A 283 -8.76 16.61 -24.08
N ARG A 284 -9.02 15.29 -24.10
CA ARG A 284 -10.34 14.74 -23.77
C ARG A 284 -10.43 14.30 -22.31
N SER A 285 -11.60 14.46 -21.72
CA SER A 285 -11.90 13.87 -20.41
C SER A 285 -12.13 12.36 -20.52
N LEU A 286 -11.96 11.65 -19.41
CA LEU A 286 -12.20 10.19 -19.36
C LEU A 286 -13.62 9.81 -19.79
N ASN A 287 -14.64 10.62 -19.47
CA ASN A 287 -16.01 10.38 -19.92
C ASN A 287 -16.16 10.54 -21.45
N GLN A 288 -15.45 11.50 -22.06
CA GLN A 288 -15.42 11.65 -23.52
C GLN A 288 -14.72 10.47 -24.20
N LEU A 289 -13.65 9.97 -23.58
CA LEU A 289 -12.93 8.78 -24.04
C LEU A 289 -13.79 7.52 -23.93
N ALA A 290 -14.51 7.35 -22.83
CA ALA A 290 -15.48 6.26 -22.62
C ALA A 290 -16.55 6.24 -23.71
N ARG A 291 -17.20 7.38 -23.99
CA ARG A 291 -18.19 7.51 -25.08
C ARG A 291 -17.57 7.17 -26.44
N ALA A 292 -16.38 7.66 -26.73
CA ALA A 292 -15.68 7.37 -27.98
C ALA A 292 -15.34 5.88 -28.13
N ALA A 293 -14.87 5.24 -27.06
CA ALA A 293 -14.53 3.82 -27.03
C ALA A 293 -15.75 2.94 -27.32
N ILE A 294 -16.87 3.20 -26.64
CA ILE A 294 -18.13 2.46 -26.86
C ILE A 294 -18.62 2.67 -28.29
N LYS A 295 -18.67 3.92 -28.76
CA LYS A 295 -19.09 4.23 -30.14
C LYS A 295 -18.23 3.51 -31.17
N PHE A 296 -16.92 3.45 -30.97
CA PHE A 296 -15.98 2.76 -31.86
C PHE A 296 -16.23 1.24 -31.88
N ARG A 297 -16.40 0.61 -30.71
CA ARG A 297 -16.69 -0.84 -30.61
C ARG A 297 -18.04 -1.19 -31.24
N VAL A 298 -19.09 -0.43 -30.93
CA VAL A 298 -20.44 -0.65 -31.45
C VAL A 298 -20.52 -0.39 -32.96
N ALA A 299 -19.69 0.49 -33.52
CA ALA A 299 -19.61 0.72 -34.97
C ALA A 299 -19.11 -0.49 -35.76
N LYS A 300 -18.39 -1.43 -35.12
CA LYS A 300 -17.90 -2.66 -35.74
C LYS A 300 -18.97 -3.77 -35.77
N LEU A 301 -20.07 -3.63 -35.03
CA LEU A 301 -21.10 -4.65 -34.92
C LEU A 301 -22.05 -4.63 -36.13
N ALA A 302 -22.48 -5.83 -36.55
CA ALA A 302 -23.56 -5.98 -37.51
C ALA A 302 -24.92 -5.65 -36.86
N GLY A 303 -25.82 -5.00 -37.61
CA GLY A 303 -27.17 -4.66 -37.17
C GLY A 303 -27.33 -3.22 -36.66
N ASP A 304 -28.57 -2.87 -36.29
CA ASP A 304 -28.91 -1.54 -35.78
C ASP A 304 -28.73 -1.46 -34.26
N HIS A 305 -27.61 -0.90 -33.85
CA HIS A 305 -27.24 -0.62 -32.45
C HIS A 305 -27.23 0.89 -32.15
N ARG A 306 -28.12 1.66 -32.79
CA ARG A 306 -28.15 3.13 -32.67
C ARG A 306 -28.20 3.60 -31.21
N LEU A 307 -28.99 2.96 -30.36
CA LEU A 307 -29.08 3.31 -28.93
C LEU A 307 -27.71 3.25 -28.25
N LEU A 308 -26.95 2.16 -28.39
CA LEU A 308 -25.62 2.05 -27.78
C LEU A 308 -24.61 3.03 -28.39
N LYS A 309 -24.74 3.37 -29.68
CA LYS A 309 -23.86 4.37 -30.33
C LYS A 309 -24.07 5.78 -29.77
N GLU A 310 -25.30 6.12 -29.41
CA GLU A 310 -25.69 7.45 -28.93
C GLU A 310 -25.60 7.56 -27.40
N GLN A 311 -26.03 6.53 -26.68
CA GLN A 311 -26.23 6.56 -25.22
C GLN A 311 -25.46 5.47 -24.46
N GLY A 312 -24.63 4.65 -25.12
CA GLY A 312 -24.04 3.47 -24.49
C GLY A 312 -23.26 3.73 -23.20
N PHE A 313 -22.57 4.87 -23.09
CA PHE A 313 -21.91 5.24 -21.82
C PHE A 313 -22.92 5.57 -20.72
N GLU A 314 -23.98 6.32 -21.04
CA GLU A 314 -25.03 6.66 -20.07
C GLU A 314 -25.81 5.41 -19.63
N ILE A 315 -25.94 4.41 -20.51
CA ILE A 315 -26.50 3.10 -20.16
C ILE A 315 -25.61 2.41 -19.11
N LEU A 316 -24.29 2.38 -19.29
CA LEU A 316 -23.38 1.82 -18.30
C LEU A 316 -23.45 2.58 -16.98
N VAL A 317 -23.52 3.91 -17.02
CA VAL A 317 -23.70 4.74 -15.83
C VAL A 317 -25.01 4.41 -15.11
N GLY A 318 -26.12 4.27 -15.85
CA GLY A 318 -27.41 3.89 -15.30
C GLY A 318 -27.41 2.48 -14.69
N ILE A 319 -26.74 1.51 -15.33
CA ILE A 319 -26.56 0.15 -14.77
C ILE A 319 -25.80 0.23 -13.45
N HIS A 320 -24.74 1.03 -13.37
CA HIS A 320 -24.00 1.23 -12.11
C HIS A 320 -24.87 1.89 -11.04
N GLN A 321 -25.69 2.89 -11.39
CA GLN A 321 -26.63 3.51 -10.45
C GLN A 321 -27.62 2.48 -9.90
N GLN A 322 -28.21 1.66 -10.77
CA GLN A 322 -29.12 0.58 -10.37
C GLN A 322 -28.44 -0.42 -9.44
N CYS A 323 -27.18 -0.78 -9.74
CA CYS A 323 -26.41 -1.67 -8.88
C CYS A 323 -26.13 -1.05 -7.50
N LEU A 324 -25.94 0.27 -7.43
CA LEU A 324 -25.68 0.97 -6.17
C LEU A 324 -26.92 1.04 -5.26
N THR A 325 -28.12 1.19 -5.83
CA THR A 325 -29.36 1.43 -5.08
C THR A 325 -30.23 0.18 -4.88
N GLU A 326 -30.26 -0.75 -5.84
CA GLU A 326 -31.22 -1.87 -5.81
C GLU A 326 -30.59 -3.25 -5.58
N THR A 327 -29.26 -3.36 -5.67
CA THR A 327 -28.58 -4.66 -5.52
C THR A 327 -27.53 -4.63 -4.44
N ASN A 328 -27.43 -5.70 -3.65
CA ASN A 328 -26.33 -5.90 -2.69
C ASN A 328 -24.98 -6.23 -3.36
N GLN A 329 -24.89 -6.15 -4.69
CA GLN A 329 -23.70 -6.53 -5.44
C GLN A 329 -23.18 -5.36 -6.28
N PRO A 330 -21.87 -5.08 -6.25
CA PRO A 330 -21.27 -4.13 -7.18
C PRO A 330 -21.31 -4.64 -8.62
N ALA A 331 -21.39 -3.72 -9.60
CA ALA A 331 -21.52 -4.05 -11.02
C ALA A 331 -20.28 -4.74 -11.60
N GLU A 332 -19.15 -4.64 -10.91
CA GLU A 332 -17.88 -5.29 -11.23
C GLU A 332 -17.93 -6.80 -11.02
N LEU A 333 -18.86 -7.29 -10.19
CA LEU A 333 -18.98 -8.72 -9.93
C LEU A 333 -19.59 -9.46 -11.12
N PRO A 334 -19.13 -10.69 -11.38
CA PRO A 334 -19.76 -11.57 -12.35
C PRO A 334 -21.22 -11.89 -11.96
N ARG A 335 -22.11 -11.91 -12.95
CA ARG A 335 -23.53 -12.23 -12.78
C ARG A 335 -24.08 -13.06 -13.92
N SER A 336 -25.21 -13.73 -13.67
CA SER A 336 -25.94 -14.42 -14.73
C SER A 336 -26.54 -13.42 -15.72
N GLU A 337 -26.93 -13.88 -16.91
CA GLU A 337 -27.62 -13.03 -17.90
C GLU A 337 -28.92 -12.46 -17.32
N ASP A 338 -29.69 -13.24 -16.57
CA ASP A 338 -30.95 -12.79 -15.94
C ASP A 338 -30.72 -11.71 -14.87
N ASP A 339 -29.66 -11.84 -14.07
CA ASP A 339 -29.28 -10.81 -13.10
C ASP A 339 -28.88 -9.51 -13.81
N TRP A 340 -28.22 -9.59 -14.97
CA TRP A 340 -27.91 -8.40 -15.78
C TRP A 340 -29.16 -7.71 -16.32
N LEU A 341 -30.20 -8.48 -16.67
CA LEU A 341 -31.48 -7.90 -17.11
C LEU A 341 -32.15 -7.09 -16.00
N SER A 342 -32.04 -7.55 -14.75
CA SER A 342 -32.66 -6.90 -13.59
C SER A 342 -32.06 -5.53 -13.27
N VAL A 343 -30.81 -5.28 -13.67
CA VAL A 343 -30.11 -4.01 -13.39
C VAL A 343 -30.09 -3.03 -14.56
N VAL A 344 -30.78 -3.33 -15.65
CA VAL A 344 -30.99 -2.36 -16.72
C VAL A 344 -31.97 -1.29 -16.23
N PRO A 345 -31.65 0.01 -16.35
CA PRO A 345 -32.52 1.09 -15.88
C PRO A 345 -33.96 0.96 -16.38
N PRO A 346 -34.97 1.16 -15.52
CA PRO A 346 -36.36 0.93 -15.86
C PRO A 346 -36.86 1.84 -17.00
N GLU A 347 -36.28 3.03 -17.17
CA GLU A 347 -36.59 3.94 -18.28
C GLU A 347 -36.21 3.34 -19.63
N LEU A 348 -35.16 2.51 -19.64
CA LEU A 348 -34.65 1.81 -20.81
C LEU A 348 -35.33 0.45 -21.00
N SER A 349 -35.95 -0.10 -19.96
CA SER A 349 -36.67 -1.38 -20.03
C SER A 349 -38.12 -1.25 -20.53
N ARG A 350 -38.66 -0.02 -20.63
CA ARG A 350 -40.04 0.24 -21.08
C ARG A 350 -40.24 -0.10 -22.57
N GLY A 351 -40.69 -1.33 -22.83
CA GLY A 351 -41.10 -1.82 -24.14
C GLY A 351 -41.30 -3.34 -24.13
N VAL A 352 -42.12 -3.88 -25.04
CA VAL A 352 -42.20 -5.33 -25.24
C VAL A 352 -40.90 -5.79 -25.90
N ASP A 353 -40.10 -6.60 -25.19
CA ASP A 353 -38.87 -7.17 -25.75
C ASP A 353 -39.20 -8.25 -26.77
N VAL A 354 -39.24 -7.85 -28.03
CA VAL A 354 -39.63 -8.72 -29.14
C VAL A 354 -38.68 -9.89 -29.32
N GLU A 355 -37.39 -9.74 -29.06
CA GLU A 355 -36.45 -10.87 -29.16
C GLU A 355 -36.68 -11.87 -28.04
N TRP A 356 -36.92 -11.40 -26.81
CA TRP A 356 -37.33 -12.27 -25.70
C TRP A 356 -38.70 -12.94 -25.98
N VAL A 357 -39.66 -12.23 -26.56
CA VAL A 357 -40.96 -12.79 -26.96
C VAL A 357 -40.78 -13.80 -28.09
N LYS A 358 -39.91 -13.58 -29.08
CA LYS A 358 -39.58 -14.59 -30.12
C LYS A 358 -38.99 -15.85 -29.47
N LEU A 359 -38.02 -15.70 -28.57
CA LEU A 359 -37.37 -16.81 -27.88
C LEU A 359 -38.37 -17.58 -27.00
N SER A 360 -39.23 -16.86 -26.29
CA SER A 360 -40.28 -17.44 -25.45
C SER A 360 -41.38 -18.12 -26.27
N LEU A 361 -41.81 -17.54 -27.39
CA LEU A 361 -42.79 -18.14 -28.31
C LEU A 361 -42.23 -19.36 -29.05
N GLN A 362 -40.93 -19.34 -29.42
CA GLN A 362 -40.24 -20.51 -29.96
C GLN A 362 -40.17 -21.65 -28.94
N ARG A 363 -39.88 -21.32 -27.67
CA ARG A 363 -39.92 -22.30 -26.55
C ARG A 363 -41.34 -22.80 -26.27
N ALA A 364 -42.36 -21.97 -26.45
CA ALA A 364 -43.76 -22.30 -26.18
C ALA A 364 -44.54 -22.91 -27.37
N GLY A 365 -43.93 -23.02 -28.56
CA GLY A 365 -44.55 -23.66 -29.74
C GLY A 365 -45.72 -22.88 -30.37
N ALA A 366 -45.84 -21.57 -30.12
CA ALA A 366 -46.98 -20.78 -30.57
C ALA A 366 -46.84 -20.23 -32.01
N PRO A 367 -47.91 -20.24 -32.84
CA PRO A 367 -47.84 -19.79 -34.23
C PRO A 367 -48.07 -18.27 -34.33
N VAL A 368 -47.03 -17.49 -34.07
CA VAL A 368 -47.01 -16.06 -34.42
C VAL A 368 -46.01 -15.86 -35.56
N THR A 369 -46.41 -15.17 -36.63
CA THR A 369 -45.48 -14.98 -37.74
C THR A 369 -44.37 -14.01 -37.34
N VAL A 370 -43.11 -14.42 -37.55
CA VAL A 370 -41.89 -13.64 -37.23
C VAL A 370 -41.97 -12.21 -37.78
N ARG A 371 -42.64 -12.05 -38.92
CA ARG A 371 -42.79 -10.79 -39.65
C ARG A 371 -43.74 -9.79 -38.97
N GLU A 372 -44.80 -10.27 -38.32
CA GLU A 372 -45.74 -9.42 -37.56
C GLU A 372 -45.12 -8.97 -36.25
N LEU A 373 -44.40 -9.88 -35.57
CA LEU A 373 -43.66 -9.57 -34.36
C LEU A 373 -42.58 -8.51 -34.62
N GLU A 374 -41.80 -8.67 -35.69
CA GLU A 374 -40.77 -7.72 -36.10
C GLU A 374 -41.31 -6.34 -36.49
N ARG A 375 -42.55 -6.27 -37.01
CA ARG A 375 -43.16 -5.00 -37.43
C ARG A 375 -43.66 -4.19 -36.23
N ALA A 376 -44.22 -4.86 -35.23
CA ALA A 376 -44.60 -4.25 -33.95
C ALA A 376 -43.34 -3.85 -33.13
N ALA A 377 -42.28 -4.65 -33.18
CA ALA A 377 -41.01 -4.42 -32.50
C ALA A 377 -40.31 -3.12 -32.86
N ARG A 378 -40.31 -2.76 -34.14
CA ARG A 378 -39.59 -1.59 -34.65
C ARG A 378 -40.16 -0.28 -34.15
N GLN A 379 -41.34 -0.29 -33.54
CA GLN A 379 -41.99 0.89 -32.97
C GLN A 379 -41.80 1.01 -31.45
N LEU A 380 -41.12 0.06 -30.81
CA LEU A 380 -40.90 0.05 -29.36
C LEU A 380 -39.41 0.29 -29.01
N PRO A 381 -39.11 0.93 -27.86
CA PRO A 381 -37.75 1.02 -27.34
C PRO A 381 -37.14 -0.38 -27.13
N PRO A 382 -35.81 -0.53 -27.22
CA PRO A 382 -35.16 -1.82 -26.99
C PRO A 382 -35.32 -2.23 -25.52
N GLY A 383 -35.84 -3.43 -25.27
CA GLY A 383 -35.95 -3.99 -23.92
C GLY A 383 -34.59 -4.32 -23.30
N ALA A 384 -34.61 -4.64 -22.00
CA ALA A 384 -33.42 -4.98 -21.22
C ALA A 384 -32.57 -6.09 -21.89
N TYR A 385 -33.22 -7.07 -22.51
CA TYR A 385 -32.51 -8.18 -23.17
C TYR A 385 -31.77 -7.72 -24.43
N ARG A 386 -32.37 -6.85 -25.26
CA ARG A 386 -31.63 -6.26 -26.39
C ARG A 386 -30.41 -5.44 -25.94
N ILE A 387 -30.50 -4.74 -24.81
CA ILE A 387 -29.37 -3.98 -24.24
C ILE A 387 -28.26 -4.93 -23.78
N VAL A 388 -28.57 -5.94 -22.96
CA VAL A 388 -27.58 -6.92 -22.47
C VAL A 388 -26.91 -7.67 -23.63
N ARG A 389 -27.67 -8.09 -24.64
CA ARG A 389 -27.12 -8.74 -25.84
C ARG A 389 -26.22 -7.81 -26.64
N ALA A 390 -26.59 -6.53 -26.78
CA ALA A 390 -25.77 -5.56 -27.50
C ALA A 390 -24.48 -5.19 -26.73
N LEU A 391 -24.54 -5.10 -25.41
CA LEU A 391 -23.35 -4.92 -24.55
C LEU A 391 -22.42 -6.13 -24.65
N THR A 392 -22.98 -7.34 -24.64
CA THR A 392 -22.22 -8.58 -24.85
C THR A 392 -21.56 -8.59 -26.22
N ALA A 393 -22.32 -8.22 -27.27
CA ALA A 393 -21.77 -8.14 -28.62
C ALA A 393 -20.69 -7.07 -28.78
N GLY A 394 -20.81 -5.95 -28.07
CA GLY A 394 -19.79 -4.90 -28.03
C GLY A 394 -18.55 -5.26 -27.22
N GLY A 395 -18.48 -6.44 -26.60
CA GLY A 395 -17.40 -6.85 -25.69
C GLY A 395 -17.35 -5.99 -24.41
N LEU A 396 -18.50 -5.42 -24.03
CA LEU A 396 -18.68 -4.62 -22.81
C LEU A 396 -19.20 -5.47 -21.64
N LEU A 397 -19.95 -6.54 -21.95
CA LEU A 397 -20.21 -7.65 -21.05
C LEU A 397 -19.46 -8.87 -21.56
N ARG A 398 -18.61 -9.45 -20.71
CA ARG A 398 -17.65 -10.50 -21.07
C ARG A 398 -17.96 -11.79 -20.34
N SER A 399 -17.92 -12.90 -21.06
CA SER A 399 -18.09 -14.23 -20.48
C SER A 399 -16.82 -14.64 -19.74
N LEU A 400 -16.93 -14.94 -18.45
CA LEU A 400 -15.80 -15.50 -17.69
C LEU A 400 -15.68 -17.01 -17.88
N GLU A 401 -16.84 -17.66 -17.98
CA GLU A 401 -17.03 -19.05 -18.37
C GLU A 401 -17.99 -19.10 -19.56
N PRO A 402 -17.97 -20.16 -20.39
CA PRO A 402 -18.92 -20.32 -21.49
C PRO A 402 -20.38 -20.32 -21.00
N GLY A 403 -21.07 -19.18 -21.13
CA GLY A 403 -22.52 -19.05 -21.02
C GLY A 403 -23.14 -18.97 -19.61
N THR A 404 -22.35 -18.94 -18.53
CA THR A 404 -22.88 -18.93 -17.15
C THR A 404 -22.74 -17.59 -16.43
N GLN A 405 -21.62 -16.90 -16.62
CA GLN A 405 -21.26 -15.70 -15.86
C GLN A 405 -20.71 -14.61 -16.79
N LEU A 406 -21.32 -13.43 -16.72
CA LEU A 406 -20.95 -12.22 -17.46
C LEU A 406 -20.42 -11.16 -16.49
N ALA A 407 -19.34 -10.46 -16.86
CA ALA A 407 -18.78 -9.34 -16.12
C ALA A 407 -18.60 -8.11 -17.02
N LEU A 408 -18.77 -6.91 -16.47
CA LEU A 408 -18.52 -5.67 -17.20
C LEU A 408 -17.01 -5.48 -17.48
N GLY A 409 -16.69 -4.98 -18.67
CA GLY A 409 -15.34 -4.61 -19.07
C GLY A 409 -15.33 -3.62 -20.25
N PRO A 410 -14.19 -3.04 -20.63
CA PRO A 410 -12.88 -3.07 -19.96
C PRO A 410 -12.90 -2.43 -18.57
N VAL A 411 -12.02 -2.86 -17.66
CA VAL A 411 -12.00 -2.39 -16.25
C VAL A 411 -11.90 -0.87 -16.12
N TRP A 412 -11.10 -0.20 -16.96
CA TRP A 412 -11.02 1.27 -16.92
C TRP A 412 -12.36 1.93 -17.26
N LEU A 413 -13.14 1.36 -18.17
CA LEU A 413 -14.43 1.89 -18.58
C LEU A 413 -15.46 1.72 -17.46
N VAL A 414 -15.39 0.59 -16.76
CA VAL A 414 -16.18 0.30 -15.56
C VAL A 414 -15.85 1.29 -14.45
N ASN A 415 -14.56 1.52 -14.16
CA ASN A 415 -14.14 2.52 -13.17
C ASN A 415 -14.65 3.93 -13.54
N VAL A 416 -14.53 4.34 -14.81
CA VAL A 416 -15.03 5.63 -15.29
C VAL A 416 -16.55 5.73 -15.18
N ALA A 417 -17.28 4.66 -15.54
CA ALA A 417 -18.74 4.61 -15.42
C ALA A 417 -19.19 4.65 -13.96
N ARG A 418 -18.53 3.91 -13.05
CA ARG A 418 -18.76 3.96 -11.60
C ARG A 418 -18.54 5.36 -11.03
N SER A 419 -17.40 6.00 -11.31
CA SER A 419 -17.13 7.36 -10.84
C SER A 419 -18.09 8.40 -11.42
N ALA A 420 -18.62 8.17 -12.63
CA ALA A 420 -19.70 9.00 -13.17
C ALA A 420 -21.05 8.73 -12.50
N ALA A 421 -21.38 7.46 -12.23
CA ALA A 421 -22.59 7.03 -11.55
C ALA A 421 -22.66 7.60 -10.12
N LEU A 422 -21.58 7.49 -9.34
CA LEU A 422 -21.49 8.04 -7.98
C LEU A 422 -21.68 9.57 -8.00
N ARG A 423 -20.97 10.30 -8.87
CA ARG A 423 -21.14 11.75 -8.98
C ARG A 423 -22.56 12.16 -9.36
N GLN A 424 -23.18 11.44 -10.29
CA GLN A 424 -24.56 11.69 -10.67
C GLN A 424 -25.54 11.34 -9.53
N LEU A 425 -25.32 10.23 -8.82
CA LEU A 425 -26.12 9.80 -7.68
C LEU A 425 -26.07 10.84 -6.55
N LEU A 426 -24.89 11.34 -6.20
CA LEU A 426 -24.75 12.40 -5.19
C LEU A 426 -25.33 13.74 -5.64
N ALA A 427 -25.50 13.98 -6.94
CA ALA A 427 -26.14 15.19 -7.46
C ALA A 427 -27.69 15.12 -7.41
N ARG A 428 -28.25 13.95 -7.09
CA ARG A 428 -29.68 13.76 -6.86
C ARG A 428 -30.06 14.07 -5.41
N PRO A 429 -31.36 14.21 -5.09
CA PRO A 429 -31.80 14.49 -3.73
C PRO A 429 -31.33 13.39 -2.76
N ALA A 430 -31.10 13.77 -1.49
CA ALA A 430 -30.39 12.91 -0.55
C ALA A 430 -31.06 11.60 -0.16
N HIS A 431 -32.37 11.47 -0.40
CA HIS A 431 -33.05 10.19 -0.25
C HIS A 431 -32.49 9.11 -1.19
N GLU A 432 -32.08 9.45 -2.43
CA GLU A 432 -31.62 8.44 -3.40
C GLU A 432 -30.25 7.86 -3.02
N TRP A 433 -29.31 8.71 -2.62
CA TRP A 433 -28.00 8.23 -2.17
C TRP A 433 -28.02 7.71 -0.74
N GLY A 434 -28.99 8.13 0.08
CA GLY A 434 -29.31 7.53 1.37
C GLY A 434 -29.71 6.06 1.25
N GLU A 435 -30.52 5.69 0.26
CA GLU A 435 -30.85 4.27 -0.02
C GLU A 435 -29.60 3.44 -0.36
N ALA A 436 -28.66 4.02 -1.13
CA ALA A 436 -27.41 3.35 -1.44
C ALA A 436 -26.51 3.12 -0.21
N LEU A 437 -26.60 3.98 0.81
CA LEU A 437 -25.88 3.80 2.09
C LEU A 437 -26.44 2.66 2.94
N LEU A 438 -27.71 2.30 2.76
CA LEU A 438 -28.33 1.15 3.43
C LEU A 438 -27.87 -0.19 2.86
N THR A 439 -27.28 -0.18 1.66
CA THR A 439 -26.80 -1.37 0.95
C THR A 439 -25.32 -1.61 1.29
N PRO A 440 -24.95 -2.69 2.01
CA PRO A 440 -23.56 -2.89 2.48
C PRO A 440 -22.50 -2.91 1.36
N GLY A 441 -22.86 -3.41 0.17
CA GLY A 441 -21.97 -3.44 -0.99
C GLY A 441 -21.69 -2.06 -1.61
N SER A 442 -22.62 -1.13 -1.43
CA SER A 442 -22.58 0.22 -2.01
C SER A 442 -22.13 1.29 -1.01
N ALA A 443 -22.41 1.09 0.29
CA ALA A 443 -22.16 2.05 1.36
C ALA A 443 -20.72 2.58 1.33
N LEU A 444 -19.72 1.69 1.19
CA LEU A 444 -18.30 2.08 1.12
C LEU A 444 -18.00 3.02 -0.06
N LEU A 445 -18.52 2.71 -1.25
CA LEU A 445 -18.30 3.52 -2.45
C LEU A 445 -18.98 4.88 -2.35
N VAL A 446 -20.16 4.92 -1.71
CA VAL A 446 -20.91 6.16 -1.49
C VAL A 446 -20.23 7.01 -0.42
N LEU A 447 -19.71 6.41 0.66
CA LEU A 447 -18.94 7.09 1.69
C LEU A 447 -17.70 7.78 1.12
N GLU A 448 -16.89 7.04 0.35
CA GLU A 448 -15.69 7.60 -0.32
C GLU A 448 -16.07 8.78 -1.23
N ALA A 449 -17.12 8.63 -2.03
CA ALA A 449 -17.58 9.69 -2.94
C ALA A 449 -18.21 10.90 -2.20
N LEU A 450 -18.87 10.67 -1.06
CA LEU A 450 -19.41 11.74 -0.21
C LEU A 450 -18.28 12.55 0.41
N GLN A 451 -17.24 11.89 0.90
CA GLN A 451 -16.06 12.55 1.45
C GLN A 451 -15.39 13.46 0.40
N GLU A 452 -15.11 12.93 -0.79
CA GLU A 452 -14.53 13.72 -1.91
C GLU A 452 -15.39 14.93 -2.30
N ARG A 453 -16.72 14.84 -2.11
CA ARG A 453 -17.66 15.93 -2.40
C ARG A 453 -17.69 16.97 -1.29
N LEU A 454 -17.68 16.54 -0.03
CA LEU A 454 -17.65 17.43 1.13
C LEU A 454 -16.37 18.28 1.13
N GLU A 455 -15.23 17.70 0.76
CA GLU A 455 -13.94 18.40 0.61
C GLU A 455 -13.96 19.51 -0.45
N GLN A 456 -14.94 19.53 -1.35
CA GLN A 456 -15.08 20.59 -2.36
C GLN A 456 -15.96 21.74 -1.87
N ASP A 457 -17.11 21.42 -1.28
CA ASP A 457 -18.06 22.39 -0.72
C ASP A 457 -19.10 21.64 0.16
N PRO A 458 -19.00 21.71 1.50
CA PRO A 458 -19.89 20.95 2.39
C PRO A 458 -21.30 21.54 2.48
N ASP A 459 -21.46 22.86 2.37
CA ASP A 459 -22.70 23.57 2.66
C ASP A 459 -23.88 23.10 1.78
N PRO A 460 -23.79 23.09 0.42
CA PRO A 460 -24.92 22.68 -0.44
C PRO A 460 -25.35 21.24 -0.26
N LEU A 461 -24.43 20.36 0.14
CA LEU A 461 -24.73 18.96 0.38
C LEU A 461 -25.51 18.80 1.69
N VAL A 462 -25.07 19.45 2.76
CA VAL A 462 -25.75 19.40 4.07
C VAL A 462 -27.12 20.06 4.00
N ASP A 463 -27.21 21.25 3.41
CA ASP A 463 -28.48 21.98 3.24
C ASP A 463 -29.51 21.13 2.49
N GLY A 464 -29.10 20.51 1.37
CA GLY A 464 -29.97 19.63 0.59
C GLY A 464 -30.44 18.36 1.32
N VAL A 465 -29.74 17.90 2.38
CA VAL A 465 -30.25 16.83 3.26
C VAL A 465 -31.29 17.39 4.22
N LEU A 466 -31.02 18.54 4.83
CA LEU A 466 -31.90 19.15 5.84
C LEU A 466 -33.25 19.61 5.26
N GLU A 467 -33.29 19.97 3.97
CA GLU A 467 -34.50 20.35 3.25
C GLU A 467 -35.42 19.17 2.87
N LEU A 468 -35.01 17.92 3.08
CA LEU A 468 -35.84 16.77 2.73
C LEU A 468 -37.11 16.67 3.59
N GLU A 469 -38.26 16.53 2.93
CA GLU A 469 -39.56 16.34 3.60
C GLU A 469 -39.73 14.94 4.23
N ALA A 470 -39.06 13.92 3.68
CA ALA A 470 -39.24 12.51 4.05
C ALA A 470 -38.41 12.08 5.28
N ARG A 471 -38.59 12.77 6.42
CA ARG A 471 -37.80 12.59 7.65
C ARG A 471 -37.94 11.20 8.30
N ASP A 472 -39.05 10.51 8.06
CA ASP A 472 -39.30 9.17 8.61
C ASP A 472 -38.63 8.04 7.81
N SER A 473 -37.97 8.35 6.68
CA SER A 473 -37.37 7.32 5.82
C SER A 473 -36.02 6.82 6.36
N PRO A 474 -35.73 5.51 6.27
CA PRO A 474 -34.40 4.98 6.61
C PRO A 474 -33.27 5.62 5.79
N ALA A 475 -33.53 5.98 4.53
CA ALA A 475 -32.57 6.67 3.68
C ALA A 475 -32.23 8.08 4.19
N TYR A 476 -33.21 8.82 4.69
CA TYR A 476 -32.96 10.11 5.34
C TYR A 476 -32.07 9.94 6.58
N ALA A 477 -32.38 8.96 7.44
CA ALA A 477 -31.56 8.66 8.59
C ALA A 477 -30.13 8.32 8.17
N ALA A 478 -29.93 7.50 7.14
CA ALA A 478 -28.62 7.14 6.60
C ALA A 478 -27.84 8.35 6.11
N ALA A 479 -28.50 9.27 5.42
CA ALA A 479 -27.90 10.50 4.94
C ALA A 479 -27.42 11.40 6.07
N VAL A 480 -28.29 11.72 7.04
CA VAL A 480 -27.96 12.57 8.20
C VAL A 480 -26.83 11.95 9.02
N GLU A 481 -26.97 10.68 9.38
CA GLU A 481 -26.01 9.97 10.21
C GLU A 481 -24.61 9.82 9.59
N THR A 482 -24.56 9.70 8.26
CA THR A 482 -23.31 9.66 7.51
C THR A 482 -22.66 11.03 7.48
N LEU A 483 -23.42 12.09 7.21
CA LEU A 483 -22.91 13.46 7.20
C LEU A 483 -22.41 13.88 8.59
N VAL A 484 -23.13 13.51 9.66
CA VAL A 484 -22.66 13.71 11.03
C VAL A 484 -21.27 13.11 11.24
N ARG A 485 -21.08 11.84 10.85
CA ARG A 485 -19.81 11.14 11.02
C ARG A 485 -18.69 11.75 10.17
N LEU A 486 -18.95 12.01 8.89
CA LEU A 486 -17.94 12.57 7.98
C LEU A 486 -17.51 13.97 8.41
N ILE A 487 -18.46 14.84 8.75
CA ILE A 487 -18.17 16.23 9.13
C ILE A 487 -17.60 16.28 10.55
N GLY A 488 -18.21 15.58 11.51
CA GLY A 488 -17.80 15.64 12.90
C GLY A 488 -16.44 15.01 13.18
N LEU A 489 -15.96 14.12 12.32
CA LEU A 489 -14.62 13.49 12.47
C LEU A 489 -13.54 14.19 11.65
N ASP A 490 -13.92 15.10 10.76
CA ASP A 490 -13.00 15.92 9.97
C ASP A 490 -13.01 17.38 10.49
N PRO A 491 -11.95 17.81 11.20
CA PRO A 491 -11.90 19.15 11.78
C PRO A 491 -11.91 20.27 10.75
N ASP A 492 -11.44 20.02 9.52
CA ASP A 492 -11.41 21.03 8.47
C ASP A 492 -12.81 21.17 7.84
N LEU A 493 -13.49 20.06 7.52
CA LEU A 493 -14.89 20.10 7.08
C LEU A 493 -15.81 20.74 8.12
N LEU A 494 -15.65 20.36 9.40
CA LEU A 494 -16.42 20.97 10.50
C LEU A 494 -16.14 22.48 10.61
N ARG A 495 -14.91 22.93 10.32
CA ARG A 495 -14.55 24.36 10.36
C ARG A 495 -15.17 25.14 9.21
N GLU A 496 -15.17 24.54 8.02
CA GLU A 496 -15.71 25.13 6.78
C GLU A 496 -17.24 25.18 6.77
N LEU A 497 -17.92 24.19 7.35
CA LEU A 497 -19.39 24.15 7.41
C LEU A 497 -19.95 25.37 8.17
N SER A 498 -20.96 26.03 7.60
CA SER A 498 -21.58 27.18 8.27
C SER A 498 -22.13 26.82 9.67
N PRO A 499 -22.00 27.70 10.69
CA PRO A 499 -22.46 27.40 12.05
C PRO A 499 -23.97 27.13 12.17
N GLU A 500 -24.78 27.67 11.24
CA GLU A 500 -26.22 27.41 11.18
C GLU A 500 -26.50 25.99 10.69
N LEU A 501 -25.85 25.56 9.60
CA LEU A 501 -25.98 24.19 9.09
C LEU A 501 -25.44 23.16 10.09
N ALA A 502 -24.30 23.45 10.75
CA ALA A 502 -23.77 22.59 11.81
C ALA A 502 -24.79 22.37 12.94
N ARG A 503 -25.48 23.45 13.36
CA ARG A 503 -26.53 23.39 14.38
C ARG A 503 -27.76 22.62 13.92
N SER A 504 -28.21 22.85 12.69
CA SER A 504 -29.36 22.16 12.12
C SER A 504 -29.08 20.67 11.93
N LEU A 505 -27.91 20.31 11.41
CA LEU A 505 -27.46 18.91 11.28
C LEU A 505 -27.38 18.21 12.63
N TYR A 506 -26.82 18.88 13.63
CA TYR A 506 -26.79 18.37 14.99
C TYR A 506 -28.21 18.15 15.55
N ALA A 507 -29.10 19.12 15.39
CA ALA A 507 -30.49 19.02 15.86
C ALA A 507 -31.25 17.87 15.18
N GLU A 508 -31.14 17.70 13.86
CA GLU A 508 -31.77 16.57 13.16
C GLU A 508 -31.20 15.23 13.62
N GLN A 509 -29.91 15.13 13.92
CA GLN A 509 -29.33 13.91 14.47
C GLN A 509 -29.84 13.59 15.88
N LEU A 510 -30.06 14.61 16.72
CA LEU A 510 -30.70 14.42 18.03
C LEU A 510 -32.14 13.93 17.90
N GLU A 511 -32.85 14.36 16.86
CA GLU A 511 -34.20 13.89 16.53
C GLU A 511 -34.22 12.40 16.16
N LEU A 512 -33.22 11.94 15.43
CA LEU A 512 -33.07 10.55 14.97
C LEU A 512 -32.54 9.57 16.02
N ALA A 513 -31.82 10.05 17.04
CA ALA A 513 -31.20 9.21 18.06
C ALA A 513 -32.25 8.38 18.81
N VAL A 514 -31.96 7.08 19.01
CA VAL A 514 -32.86 6.15 19.71
C VAL A 514 -32.49 6.11 21.18
N GLU A 515 -33.38 6.62 22.04
CA GLU A 515 -33.18 6.56 23.49
C GLU A 515 -33.44 5.15 24.03
N VAL A 516 -32.51 4.65 24.85
CA VAL A 516 -32.59 3.33 25.48
C VAL A 516 -32.74 3.51 27.00
N PRO A 517 -33.70 2.84 27.65
CA PRO A 517 -33.84 2.90 29.11
C PRO A 517 -32.54 2.47 29.80
N ASN A 518 -32.01 3.34 30.68
CA ASN A 518 -30.78 3.11 31.45
C ASN A 518 -29.51 2.84 30.62
N GLY A 519 -29.50 3.23 29.33
CA GLY A 519 -28.36 3.02 28.45
C GLY A 519 -27.99 4.27 27.65
N PRO A 520 -26.79 4.28 27.04
CA PRO A 520 -26.45 5.31 26.07
C PRO A 520 -27.40 5.25 24.86
N PRO A 521 -27.78 6.40 24.29
CA PRO A 521 -28.58 6.43 23.07
C PRO A 521 -27.86 5.74 21.92
N LEU A 522 -28.63 5.21 20.99
CA LEU A 522 -28.15 4.51 19.81
C LEU A 522 -28.34 5.37 18.55
N PRO A 523 -27.46 5.23 17.55
CA PRO A 523 -27.81 5.66 16.20
C PRO A 523 -29.09 4.93 15.74
N ARG A 524 -29.84 5.55 14.83
CA ARG A 524 -31.02 4.95 14.21
C ARG A 524 -30.63 3.75 13.34
N LEU A 525 -29.43 3.78 12.77
CA LEU A 525 -28.89 2.72 11.93
C LEU A 525 -27.70 2.03 12.60
N GLU A 526 -27.76 0.70 12.62
CA GLU A 526 -26.62 -0.16 12.92
C GLU A 526 -26.15 -0.87 11.66
N HIS A 527 -24.84 -1.00 11.51
CA HIS A 527 -24.21 -1.63 10.37
C HIS A 527 -23.66 -3.00 10.75
N PRO A 528 -23.66 -3.99 9.83
CA PRO A 528 -23.05 -5.30 10.08
C PRO A 528 -21.59 -5.18 10.49
N GLU A 529 -21.13 -6.04 11.41
CA GLU A 529 -19.75 -6.01 11.92
C GLU A 529 -18.71 -6.10 10.79
N GLU A 530 -18.99 -6.86 9.74
CA GLU A 530 -18.08 -6.99 8.58
C GLU A 530 -17.94 -5.68 7.81
N LEU A 531 -19.02 -4.87 7.75
CA LEU A 531 -18.98 -3.55 7.13
C LEU A 531 -18.24 -2.56 8.02
N VAL A 532 -18.47 -2.59 9.34
CA VAL A 532 -17.76 -1.73 10.31
C VAL A 532 -16.26 -2.02 10.32
N ALA A 533 -15.85 -3.29 10.22
CA ALA A 533 -14.44 -3.66 10.11
C ALA A 533 -13.76 -3.09 8.86
N ARG A 534 -14.51 -2.88 7.77
CA ARG A 534 -14.02 -2.29 6.52
C ARG A 534 -14.12 -0.76 6.50
N ALA A 535 -15.10 -0.19 7.17
CA ALA A 535 -15.27 1.24 7.38
C ALA A 535 -15.56 1.53 8.86
N PRO A 536 -14.52 1.67 9.70
CA PRO A 536 -14.68 1.96 11.13
C PRO A 536 -15.45 3.26 11.41
N LEU A 537 -15.52 4.17 10.42
CA LEU A 537 -16.37 5.36 10.44
C LEU A 537 -17.85 5.04 10.75
N LEU A 538 -18.35 3.89 10.30
CA LEU A 538 -19.74 3.46 10.53
C LEU A 538 -19.99 2.90 11.94
N SER A 539 -18.95 2.79 12.77
CA SER A 539 -19.08 2.30 14.14
C SER A 539 -19.88 3.24 15.04
N ARG A 540 -20.35 2.70 16.16
CA ARG A 540 -21.02 3.47 17.22
C ARG A 540 -20.05 4.46 17.90
N GLY A 541 -18.78 4.08 18.08
CA GLY A 541 -17.76 4.97 18.65
C GLY A 541 -17.51 6.20 17.80
N ALA A 542 -17.37 6.01 16.48
CA ALA A 542 -17.27 7.09 15.51
C ALA A 542 -18.47 8.07 15.58
N TRP A 543 -19.69 7.53 15.72
CA TRP A 543 -20.91 8.33 15.86
C TRP A 543 -20.90 9.23 17.11
N PHE A 544 -20.50 8.70 18.27
CA PHE A 544 -20.41 9.51 19.50
C PHE A 544 -19.40 10.65 19.37
N VAL A 545 -18.19 10.36 18.89
CA VAL A 545 -17.15 11.39 18.74
C VAL A 545 -17.58 12.46 17.75
N ALA A 546 -18.14 12.06 16.61
CA ALA A 546 -18.64 13.00 15.60
C ALA A 546 -19.75 13.92 16.16
N LEU A 547 -20.67 13.35 16.93
CA LEU A 547 -21.72 14.10 17.60
C LEU A 547 -21.18 15.06 18.65
N TRP A 548 -20.21 14.65 19.44
CA TRP A 548 -19.58 15.52 20.43
C TRP A 548 -18.81 16.66 19.79
N ALA A 549 -18.19 16.44 18.63
CA ALA A 549 -17.53 17.50 17.86
C ALA A 549 -18.53 18.54 17.35
N LEU A 550 -19.67 18.09 16.80
CA LEU A 550 -20.76 18.97 16.38
C LEU A 550 -21.36 19.73 17.57
N ALA A 551 -21.58 19.07 18.69
CA ALA A 551 -22.11 19.68 19.92
C ALA A 551 -21.16 20.75 20.50
N GLU A 552 -19.84 20.57 20.37
CA GLU A 552 -18.85 21.58 20.79
C GLU A 552 -19.02 22.89 20.00
N ARG A 553 -19.24 22.78 18.68
CA ARG A 553 -19.39 23.93 17.77
C ARG A 553 -20.79 24.55 17.84
N ALA A 554 -21.82 23.72 18.03
CA ALA A 554 -23.22 24.12 17.94
C ALA A 554 -24.04 23.57 19.12
N PRO A 555 -23.87 24.13 20.34
CA PRO A 555 -24.64 23.72 21.50
C PRO A 555 -26.15 23.85 21.20
N ALA A 556 -26.93 22.85 21.61
CA ALA A 556 -28.37 22.88 21.41
C ALA A 556 -29.01 23.99 22.26
N ARG A 557 -30.21 24.43 21.85
CA ARG A 557 -31.04 25.30 22.70
C ARG A 557 -31.67 24.48 23.82
N GLU A 558 -31.90 25.14 24.96
CA GLU A 558 -32.48 24.59 26.20
C GLU A 558 -33.63 23.59 25.95
N GLY A 559 -33.50 22.37 26.51
CA GLY A 559 -34.51 21.31 26.42
C GLY A 559 -33.96 19.89 26.28
N ALA A 560 -32.84 19.60 26.94
CA ALA A 560 -31.93 18.47 26.66
C ALA A 560 -32.60 17.10 26.45
N ARG A 561 -32.38 16.53 25.26
CA ARG A 561 -32.30 15.08 25.05
C ARG A 561 -30.95 14.61 25.59
N SER A 562 -30.96 13.78 26.63
CA SER A 562 -29.87 12.92 27.15
C SER A 562 -28.44 13.52 27.30
N GLU A 563 -27.86 13.48 28.51
CA GLU A 563 -26.49 13.98 28.79
C GLU A 563 -25.40 13.31 27.92
N TRP A 564 -25.68 12.11 27.40
CA TRP A 564 -24.80 11.36 26.51
C TRP A 564 -24.53 12.06 25.16
N LEU A 565 -25.48 12.87 24.67
CA LEU A 565 -25.36 13.55 23.37
C LEU A 565 -24.82 14.98 23.51
N GLN A 566 -24.86 15.54 24.73
CA GLN A 566 -24.42 16.90 25.08
C GLN A 566 -23.48 16.88 26.28
N PRO A 567 -22.31 16.22 26.18
CA PRO A 567 -21.47 16.02 27.34
C PRO A 567 -20.76 17.32 27.81
N TRP A 568 -20.83 18.40 27.02
CA TRP A 568 -20.17 19.69 27.25
C TRP A 568 -20.88 20.63 28.24
N GLU A 569 -22.18 20.46 28.47
CA GLU A 569 -23.02 21.41 29.22
C GLU A 569 -23.36 20.96 30.66
N THR A 570 -22.98 19.74 31.05
CA THR A 570 -23.48 19.11 32.27
C THR A 570 -22.51 19.14 33.46
N ASP A 571 -23.03 19.45 34.65
CA ASP A 571 -22.45 19.05 35.93
C ASP A 571 -22.31 17.51 35.92
N ALA A 572 -21.09 16.98 36.08
CA ALA A 572 -20.66 15.60 35.83
C ALA A 572 -21.41 14.46 36.55
N ARG A 573 -22.73 14.32 36.37
CA ARG A 573 -23.56 13.39 37.15
C ARG A 573 -23.81 12.05 36.45
N GLN A 574 -23.97 12.02 35.13
CA GLN A 574 -24.14 10.75 34.42
C GLN A 574 -22.79 10.17 33.94
N PRO A 575 -22.49 8.89 34.23
CA PRO A 575 -21.27 8.25 33.77
C PRO A 575 -21.32 7.99 32.27
N LEU A 576 -20.28 8.40 31.54
CA LEU A 576 -20.17 8.18 30.08
C LEU A 576 -19.56 6.82 29.70
N SER A 577 -19.30 5.95 30.68
CA SER A 577 -18.49 4.73 30.49
C SER A 577 -18.94 3.87 29.30
N ALA A 578 -20.23 3.59 29.15
CA ALA A 578 -20.73 2.74 28.08
C ALA A 578 -20.58 3.35 26.67
N ALA A 579 -20.60 4.67 26.54
CA ALA A 579 -20.28 5.35 25.28
C ALA A 579 -18.77 5.34 25.04
N LEU A 580 -17.98 5.52 26.10
CA LEU A 580 -16.53 5.48 26.03
C LEU A 580 -15.98 4.10 25.68
N ASP A 581 -16.62 3.01 26.09
CA ASP A 581 -16.28 1.65 25.65
C ASP A 581 -16.39 1.51 24.12
N ALA A 582 -17.46 2.07 23.54
CA ALA A 582 -17.67 2.07 22.09
C ALA A 582 -16.64 2.96 21.37
N VAL A 583 -16.29 4.12 21.95
CA VAL A 583 -15.25 5.02 21.41
C VAL A 583 -13.87 4.38 21.49
N GLU A 584 -13.55 3.68 22.57
CA GLU A 584 -12.28 2.97 22.73
C GLU A 584 -12.13 1.87 21.68
N THR A 585 -13.16 1.03 21.52
CA THR A 585 -13.20 -0.01 20.49
C THR A 585 -12.98 0.56 19.09
N TRP A 586 -13.58 1.72 18.79
CA TRP A 586 -13.38 2.39 17.50
C TRP A 586 -11.96 2.93 17.33
N LEU A 587 -11.40 3.59 18.34
CA LEU A 587 -10.04 4.14 18.30
C LEU A 587 -8.95 3.06 18.16
N GLU A 588 -9.22 1.83 18.60
CA GLU A 588 -8.34 0.68 18.35
C GLU A 588 -8.33 0.27 16.87
N GLN A 589 -9.46 0.41 16.17
CA GLN A 589 -9.61 0.07 14.75
C GLN A 589 -9.16 1.21 13.82
N ALA A 590 -9.43 2.46 14.20
CA ALA A 590 -9.11 3.65 13.42
C ALA A 590 -8.55 4.76 14.32
N PRO A 591 -7.24 4.74 14.62
CA PRO A 591 -6.60 5.80 15.40
C PRO A 591 -6.83 7.17 14.77
N SER A 592 -7.40 8.10 15.53
CA SER A 592 -7.68 9.48 15.09
C SER A 592 -7.16 10.48 16.11
N GLY A 593 -6.14 11.27 15.73
CA GLY A 593 -5.59 12.31 16.59
C GLY A 593 -6.61 13.40 16.93
N HIS A 594 -7.50 13.72 15.98
CA HIS A 594 -8.58 14.70 16.20
C HIS A 594 -9.56 14.23 17.28
N ALA A 595 -9.99 12.96 17.22
CA ALA A 595 -10.89 12.39 18.22
C ALA A 595 -10.26 12.38 19.62
N GLU A 596 -8.98 12.04 19.71
CA GLU A 596 -8.23 12.06 20.97
C GLU A 596 -8.15 13.49 21.56
N GLU A 597 -7.89 14.49 20.72
CA GLU A 597 -7.86 15.90 21.12
C GLU A 597 -9.25 16.40 21.60
N LEU A 598 -10.32 16.02 20.88
CA LEU A 598 -11.69 16.34 21.26
C LEU A 598 -12.04 15.79 22.64
N LEU A 599 -11.72 14.50 22.90
CA LEU A 599 -11.97 13.85 24.18
C LEU A 599 -11.21 14.53 25.32
N LEU A 600 -9.97 14.95 25.07
CA LEU A 600 -9.18 15.70 26.04
C LEU A 600 -9.86 17.01 26.41
N ARG A 601 -10.25 17.83 25.43
CA ARG A 601 -10.97 19.10 25.69
C ARG A 601 -12.28 18.85 26.44
N LEU A 602 -13.00 17.79 26.08
CA LEU A 602 -14.24 17.41 26.74
C LEU A 602 -14.03 17.14 28.23
N PHE A 603 -13.05 16.31 28.58
CA PHE A 603 -12.79 15.93 29.97
C PHE A 603 -12.06 17.02 30.77
N GLU A 604 -11.29 17.90 30.13
CA GLU A 604 -10.78 19.11 30.76
C GLU A 604 -11.92 20.03 31.22
N ARG A 605 -13.00 20.13 30.43
CA ARG A 605 -14.17 20.97 30.75
C ARG A 605 -15.14 20.28 31.71
N ARG A 606 -15.46 19.01 31.50
CA ARG A 606 -16.46 18.24 32.28
C ARG A 606 -15.89 17.73 33.61
N GLY A 607 -14.58 17.46 33.68
CA GLY A 607 -14.02 16.60 34.72
C GLY A 607 -14.31 15.12 34.45
N VAL A 608 -14.02 14.26 35.43
CA VAL A 608 -14.16 12.80 35.28
C VAL A 608 -15.40 12.21 35.92
N SER A 609 -15.85 11.11 35.32
CA SER A 609 -17.02 10.37 35.76
C SER A 609 -16.72 9.50 36.98
N GLY A 610 -16.98 10.01 38.18
CA GLY A 610 -16.98 9.22 39.41
C GLY A 610 -15.60 8.79 39.93
N ALA A 611 -15.57 7.76 40.79
CA ALA A 611 -14.38 7.35 41.54
C ALA A 611 -13.40 6.45 40.75
N ALA A 612 -13.85 5.86 39.65
CA ALA A 612 -13.07 4.96 38.80
C ALA A 612 -13.12 5.46 37.35
N PRO A 613 -12.20 6.35 36.93
CA PRO A 613 -12.25 6.97 35.62
C PRO A 613 -12.00 5.94 34.51
N HIS A 614 -12.72 6.10 33.40
CA HIS A 614 -12.55 5.31 32.19
C HIS A 614 -11.13 5.48 31.62
N ALA A 615 -10.63 4.50 30.88
CA ALA A 615 -9.28 4.54 30.29
C ALA A 615 -9.05 5.81 29.44
N LEU A 616 -10.05 6.21 28.66
CA LEU A 616 -10.07 7.43 27.85
C LEU A 616 -10.14 8.74 28.64
N GLU A 617 -10.58 8.73 29.91
CA GLU A 617 -10.62 9.93 30.77
C GLU A 617 -9.25 10.21 31.42
N ARG A 618 -8.41 9.19 31.55
CA ARG A 618 -7.12 9.28 32.26
C ARG A 618 -6.13 10.28 31.65
N PRO A 619 -5.98 10.40 30.31
CA PRO A 619 -5.12 11.41 29.72
C PRO A 619 -5.44 12.83 30.21
N ALA A 620 -6.72 13.22 30.22
CA ALA A 620 -7.13 14.55 30.69
C ALA A 620 -6.90 14.73 32.20
N LEU A 621 -7.12 13.70 33.01
CA LEU A 621 -6.76 13.73 34.44
C LEU A 621 -5.27 13.97 34.66
N CYS A 622 -4.44 13.28 33.89
CA CYS A 622 -2.99 13.42 33.99
C CYS A 622 -2.53 14.81 33.55
N LEU A 623 -3.10 15.37 32.47
CA LEU A 623 -2.81 16.74 32.04
C LEU A 623 -3.25 17.78 33.09
N ASN A 624 -4.44 17.60 33.67
CA ASN A 624 -4.94 18.48 34.73
C ASN A 624 -4.08 18.40 35.99
N ALA A 625 -3.71 17.20 36.43
CA ALA A 625 -2.81 17.00 37.57
C ALA A 625 -1.41 17.57 37.30
N PHE A 626 -0.89 17.40 36.09
CA PHE A 626 0.37 18.02 35.67
C PHE A 626 0.31 19.55 35.74
N ARG A 627 -0.71 20.16 35.12
CA ARG A 627 -0.89 21.62 35.09
C ARG A 627 -1.14 22.18 36.50
N ALA A 628 -1.75 21.41 37.39
CA ALA A 628 -1.94 21.74 38.80
C ALA A 628 -0.70 21.46 39.68
N GLY A 629 0.32 20.77 39.16
CA GLY A 629 1.51 20.36 39.93
C GLY A 629 1.26 19.21 40.91
N THR A 630 0.16 18.46 40.74
CA THR A 630 -0.28 17.36 41.60
C THR A 630 -0.18 15.98 40.93
N LEU A 631 0.62 15.85 39.87
CA LEU A 631 0.80 14.58 39.16
C LEU A 631 1.46 13.54 40.08
N GLU A 632 0.71 12.48 40.41
CA GLU A 632 1.17 11.34 41.20
C GLU A 632 1.52 10.13 40.32
N LEU A 633 2.39 9.25 40.81
CA LEU A 633 2.88 8.10 40.03
C LEU A 633 1.79 7.07 39.74
N ASP A 634 0.84 6.87 40.65
CA ASP A 634 -0.30 5.95 40.47
C ASP A 634 -1.21 6.37 39.30
N ALA A 635 -1.20 7.66 38.94
CA ALA A 635 -1.91 8.16 37.75
C ALA A 635 -1.20 7.76 36.44
N LEU A 636 0.08 7.40 36.50
CA LEU A 636 0.94 7.03 35.37
C LEU A 636 1.08 5.50 35.20
N GLU A 637 0.90 4.71 36.27
CA GLU A 637 1.07 3.25 36.26
C GLU A 637 0.16 2.49 35.27
N PRO A 638 -1.14 2.78 35.14
CA PRO A 638 -2.04 1.98 34.31
C PRO A 638 -2.07 2.43 32.85
N TRP A 639 -1.11 3.25 32.43
CA TRP A 639 -1.02 3.66 31.03
C TRP A 639 -0.82 2.42 30.17
N SER A 640 -1.49 2.31 29.03
CA SER A 640 -0.97 1.52 27.91
C SER A 640 0.01 2.43 27.14
N SER A 641 0.89 1.88 26.31
CA SER A 641 1.77 2.71 25.47
C SER A 641 0.96 3.72 24.64
N ALA A 642 -0.26 3.34 24.22
CA ALA A 642 -1.18 4.22 23.49
C ALA A 642 -1.68 5.41 24.33
N LEU A 643 -2.15 5.19 25.57
CA LEU A 643 -2.67 6.26 26.43
C LEU A 643 -1.59 7.28 26.85
N PHE A 644 -0.36 6.83 27.09
CA PHE A 644 0.78 7.72 27.31
C PHE A 644 0.99 8.61 26.07
N LEU A 645 1.05 8.01 24.88
CA LEU A 645 1.36 8.73 23.63
C LEU A 645 0.28 9.76 23.31
N ARG A 646 -0.99 9.45 23.60
CA ARG A 646 -2.12 10.39 23.52
C ARG A 646 -1.90 11.62 24.38
N THR A 647 -1.62 11.40 25.67
CA THR A 647 -1.34 12.47 26.65
C THR A 647 -0.14 13.31 26.22
N TRP A 648 0.91 12.65 25.74
CA TRP A 648 2.14 13.29 25.29
C TRP A 648 1.95 14.21 24.07
N ARG A 649 1.17 13.75 23.08
CA ARG A 649 0.91 14.50 21.83
C ARG A 649 0.08 15.76 22.07
N ALA A 650 -0.80 15.72 23.06
CA ALA A 650 -1.66 16.84 23.41
C ALA A 650 -0.95 18.00 24.15
N LEU A 651 0.27 17.76 24.65
CA LEU A 651 1.07 18.81 25.27
C LEU A 651 1.66 19.74 24.22
N ASP A 652 1.61 21.04 24.51
CA ASP A 652 2.34 22.04 23.74
C ASP A 652 3.85 21.82 23.82
N ALA A 653 4.59 22.36 22.84
CA ALA A 653 6.05 22.24 22.79
C ALA A 653 6.74 22.72 24.09
N ASP A 654 6.17 23.72 24.77
CA ASP A 654 6.68 24.27 26.03
C ASP A 654 6.21 23.49 27.27
N GLU A 655 5.17 22.68 27.14
CA GLU A 655 4.67 21.81 28.22
C GLU A 655 5.41 20.47 28.25
N ARG A 656 5.79 19.92 27.09
CA ARG A 656 6.47 18.61 26.98
C ARG A 656 7.71 18.47 27.84
N PRO A 657 8.67 19.43 27.89
CA PRO A 657 9.84 19.31 28.76
C PRO A 657 9.48 19.32 30.25
N ARG A 658 8.50 20.15 30.64
CA ARG A 658 8.02 20.24 32.03
C ARG A 658 7.32 18.96 32.45
N PHE A 659 6.52 18.39 31.56
CA PHE A 659 5.84 17.11 31.78
C PHE A 659 6.82 15.95 31.88
N ALA A 660 7.79 15.87 30.95
CA ALA A 660 8.85 14.87 31.02
C ALA A 660 9.65 14.98 32.32
N ASN A 661 9.95 16.19 32.79
CA ASN A 661 10.65 16.39 34.06
C ASN A 661 9.86 15.84 35.25
N GLN A 662 8.56 16.15 35.33
CA GLN A 662 7.70 15.61 36.38
C GLN A 662 7.57 14.07 36.29
N ILE A 663 7.48 13.51 35.09
CA ILE A 663 7.47 12.04 34.91
C ILE A 663 8.76 11.43 35.46
N VAL A 664 9.94 11.96 35.08
CA VAL A 664 11.24 11.45 35.54
C VAL A 664 11.38 11.58 37.05
N GLU A 665 10.99 12.72 37.61
CA GLU A 665 11.01 12.96 39.06
C GLU A 665 10.14 11.93 39.79
N ARG A 666 8.87 11.77 39.39
CA ARG A 666 7.93 10.85 40.03
C ARG A 666 8.33 9.39 39.84
N TRP A 667 8.79 9.01 38.65
CA TRP A 667 9.29 7.66 38.38
C TRP A 667 10.52 7.32 39.24
N THR A 668 11.44 8.28 39.41
CA THR A 668 12.61 8.11 40.27
C THR A 668 12.22 8.00 41.75
N LEU A 669 11.32 8.88 42.22
CA LEU A 669 10.81 8.87 43.61
C LEU A 669 10.06 7.57 43.95
N GLY A 670 9.33 6.99 42.98
CA GLY A 670 8.63 5.71 43.15
C GLY A 670 9.50 4.46 43.03
N GLY A 671 10.83 4.60 43.03
CA GLY A 671 11.73 3.44 42.97
C GLY A 671 11.89 2.82 41.59
N ARG A 672 11.51 3.54 40.52
CA ARG A 672 11.71 3.14 39.10
C ARG A 672 10.97 1.85 38.72
N PRO A 673 9.63 1.79 38.85
CA PRO A 673 8.86 0.60 38.46
C PRO A 673 9.09 0.24 36.98
N GLU A 674 9.02 -1.05 36.67
CA GLU A 674 9.22 -1.58 35.30
C GLU A 674 8.23 -1.00 34.29
N SER A 675 7.00 -0.68 34.74
CA SER A 675 5.96 -0.05 33.92
C SER A 675 6.37 1.30 33.32
N GLY A 676 7.32 2.02 33.93
CA GLY A 676 7.86 3.28 33.41
C GLY A 676 9.00 3.11 32.39
N GLN A 677 9.61 1.93 32.30
CA GLN A 677 10.76 1.69 31.41
C GLN A 677 10.39 1.78 29.93
N ARG A 678 9.15 1.44 29.56
CA ARG A 678 8.65 1.55 28.19
C ARG A 678 8.64 2.98 27.63
N TRP A 679 8.61 4.01 28.48
CA TRP A 679 8.69 5.42 28.05
C TRP A 679 10.11 5.80 27.63
N LEU A 680 11.10 4.98 28.01
CA LEU A 680 12.50 5.13 27.64
C LEU A 680 12.86 4.29 26.41
N ALA A 681 11.93 3.47 25.90
CA ALA A 681 12.19 2.60 24.75
C ALA A 681 12.63 3.42 23.52
N THR A 682 13.68 2.94 22.84
CA THR A 682 14.18 3.56 21.62
C THR A 682 13.10 3.49 20.54
N GLY A 683 12.64 4.65 20.08
CA GLY A 683 11.54 4.76 19.11
C GLY A 683 10.19 5.15 19.72
N SER A 684 10.08 5.29 21.04
CA SER A 684 8.90 5.92 21.65
C SER A 684 8.93 7.44 21.46
N ASP A 685 7.78 8.06 21.12
CA ASP A 685 7.66 9.52 20.95
C ASP A 685 8.17 10.36 22.14
N PRO A 686 8.05 9.95 23.42
CA PRO A 686 8.57 10.74 24.55
C PRO A 686 10.07 10.59 24.80
N ALA A 687 10.71 9.54 24.30
CA ALA A 687 12.12 9.27 24.57
C ALA A 687 13.03 10.50 24.33
N PRO A 688 12.90 11.27 23.23
CA PRO A 688 13.71 12.46 23.00
C PRO A 688 13.62 13.54 24.08
N SER A 689 12.52 13.61 24.82
CA SER A 689 12.33 14.60 25.89
C SER A 689 12.61 14.04 27.28
N ILE A 690 12.45 12.73 27.48
CA ILE A 690 12.69 12.09 28.79
C ILE A 690 14.18 11.78 28.99
N TRP A 691 14.87 11.26 27.97
CA TRP A 691 16.28 10.84 28.10
C TRP A 691 17.22 11.97 28.56
N PRO A 692 17.13 13.21 28.05
CA PRO A 692 17.98 14.31 28.50
C PRO A 692 17.79 14.71 29.97
N LEU A 693 16.68 14.31 30.60
CA LEU A 693 16.30 14.70 31.96
C LEU A 693 16.69 13.66 33.01
N LEU A 694 17.12 12.46 32.60
CA LEU A 694 17.56 11.43 33.52
C LEU A 694 18.80 11.91 34.29
N GLY A 695 18.70 11.93 35.62
CA GLY A 695 19.86 12.14 36.50
C GLY A 695 20.87 11.00 36.42
N ARG A 696 22.09 11.25 36.93
CA ARG A 696 23.24 10.32 36.88
C ARG A 696 22.87 8.89 37.27
N ASP A 697 22.35 8.68 38.48
CA ASP A 697 22.10 7.33 39.00
C ASP A 697 21.01 6.59 38.21
N THR A 698 20.01 7.32 37.73
CA THR A 698 18.90 6.78 36.94
C THR A 698 19.38 6.39 35.54
N LEU A 699 20.15 7.26 34.87
CA LEU A 699 20.74 6.99 33.57
C LEU A 699 21.66 5.77 33.62
N LEU A 700 22.55 5.71 34.62
CA LEU A 700 23.50 4.62 34.76
C LEU A 700 22.81 3.30 35.10
N ALA A 701 21.76 3.32 35.92
CA ALA A 701 20.95 2.13 36.19
C ALA A 701 20.22 1.63 34.93
N ALA A 702 19.68 2.52 34.10
CA ALA A 702 19.04 2.15 32.83
C ALA A 702 20.04 1.51 31.84
N ILE A 703 21.27 2.03 31.78
CA ILE A 703 22.35 1.49 30.94
C ILE A 703 22.87 0.15 31.49
N ALA A 704 23.07 0.04 32.80
CA ALA A 704 23.59 -1.17 33.45
C ALA A 704 22.57 -2.32 33.44
N GLY A 705 21.28 -2.00 33.49
CA GLY A 705 20.18 -2.99 33.38
C GLY A 705 20.05 -3.63 32.01
N GLY A 706 20.85 -3.22 31.02
CA GLY A 706 20.83 -3.80 29.67
C GLY A 706 19.46 -3.63 29.01
N ALA A 707 18.87 -2.44 29.11
CA ALA A 707 17.50 -2.18 28.68
C ALA A 707 17.18 -2.87 27.34
N ASP A 708 16.30 -3.87 27.38
CA ASP A 708 15.85 -4.67 26.22
C ASP A 708 15.25 -3.81 25.09
N PHE A 709 15.04 -2.52 25.37
CA PHE A 709 14.39 -1.52 24.52
C PHE A 709 15.38 -0.58 23.80
N GLY A 710 16.69 -0.78 23.99
CA GLY A 710 17.78 0.02 23.41
C GLY A 710 17.95 1.40 24.07
N VAL A 711 19.18 1.91 24.10
CA VAL A 711 19.51 3.26 24.59
C VAL A 711 19.66 4.22 23.39
N PRO A 712 18.94 5.35 23.34
CA PRO A 712 19.05 6.31 22.26
C PRO A 712 20.24 7.24 22.49
N TRP A 713 21.45 6.71 22.28
CA TRP A 713 22.73 7.40 22.49
C TRP A 713 22.80 8.83 21.91
N ALA A 714 22.14 9.06 20.77
CA ALA A 714 22.11 10.36 20.11
C ALA A 714 21.36 11.46 20.88
N LEU A 715 20.54 11.09 21.87
CA LEU A 715 19.71 12.00 22.66
C LEU A 715 20.36 12.41 23.99
N LEU A 716 21.49 11.80 24.37
CA LEU A 716 22.17 12.12 25.62
C LEU A 716 22.86 13.49 25.54
N SER A 717 22.70 14.28 26.60
CA SER A 717 23.42 15.56 26.73
C SER A 717 24.93 15.35 26.90
N ARG A 718 25.72 16.41 26.70
CA ARG A 718 27.18 16.35 26.93
C ARG A 718 27.52 15.90 28.36
N GLU A 719 26.76 16.36 29.33
CA GLU A 719 26.96 16.02 30.74
C GLU A 719 26.61 14.56 31.03
N GLN A 720 25.49 14.08 30.48
CA GLN A 720 25.11 12.68 30.57
C GLN A 720 26.15 11.75 29.93
N TRP A 721 26.70 12.13 28.77
CA TRP A 721 27.81 11.41 28.16
C TRP A 721 29.06 11.35 29.07
N ARG A 722 29.35 12.41 29.83
CA ARG A 722 30.43 12.37 30.83
C ARG A 722 30.12 11.37 31.94
N TRP A 723 28.90 11.35 32.46
CA TRP A 723 28.51 10.37 33.48
C TRP A 723 28.64 8.92 33.00
N VAL A 724 28.18 8.65 31.78
CA VAL A 724 28.29 7.33 31.13
C VAL A 724 29.75 6.91 31.00
N ALA A 725 30.60 7.82 30.54
CA ALA A 725 32.02 7.55 30.41
C ALA A 725 32.74 7.36 31.75
N GLU A 726 32.42 8.17 32.76
CA GLU A 726 32.94 8.01 34.13
C GLU A 726 32.54 6.65 34.70
N PHE A 727 31.26 6.28 34.55
CA PHE A 727 30.75 4.99 34.99
C PHE A 727 31.52 3.83 34.37
N TRP A 728 31.81 3.87 33.07
CA TRP A 728 32.61 2.81 32.45
C TRP A 728 34.09 2.89 32.75
N GLN A 729 34.70 4.06 32.92
CA GLN A 729 36.09 4.12 33.38
C GLN A 729 36.25 3.42 34.74
N LEU A 730 35.22 3.49 35.59
CA LEU A 730 35.18 2.82 36.88
C LEU A 730 34.75 1.34 36.79
N SER A 731 34.01 0.95 35.74
CA SER A 731 33.40 -0.39 35.62
C SER A 731 34.09 -1.31 34.60
N LEU A 732 34.94 -0.80 33.72
CA LEU A 732 35.65 -1.59 32.72
C LEU A 732 36.88 -2.24 33.36
N PRO A 733 36.99 -3.58 33.37
CA PRO A 733 38.28 -4.22 33.54
C PRO A 733 39.19 -3.80 32.36
N PRO A 734 40.52 -3.74 32.55
CA PRO A 734 41.45 -3.43 31.46
C PRO A 734 41.19 -4.35 30.26
N LEU A 735 41.22 -3.79 29.04
CA LEU A 735 40.84 -4.43 27.77
C LEU A 735 41.54 -5.79 27.50
N GLU A 736 42.64 -6.06 28.19
CA GLU A 736 43.36 -7.33 28.17
C GLU A 736 42.56 -8.51 28.80
N ALA A 737 41.46 -8.23 29.53
CA ALA A 737 40.58 -9.24 30.13
C ALA A 737 39.32 -9.57 29.30
N HIS A 738 39.13 -8.95 28.12
CA HIS A 738 37.89 -9.05 27.35
C HIS A 738 37.66 -10.37 26.61
N GLU A 739 38.64 -11.29 26.56
CA GLU A 739 38.45 -12.61 25.92
C GLU A 739 37.45 -13.52 26.67
N ALA A 740 37.02 -13.16 27.89
CA ALA A 740 36.10 -13.96 28.71
C ALA A 740 34.69 -13.37 28.90
N VAL A 741 34.35 -12.21 28.31
CA VAL A 741 33.07 -11.51 28.54
C VAL A 741 32.08 -11.74 27.39
N GLN A 742 30.78 -11.89 27.71
CA GLN A 742 29.73 -12.30 26.77
C GLN A 742 29.63 -11.43 25.48
N PRO A 743 29.48 -12.02 24.28
CA PRO A 743 29.48 -11.31 22.99
C PRO A 743 28.41 -10.22 22.81
N ARG A 744 27.25 -10.34 23.46
CA ARG A 744 26.15 -9.36 23.33
C ARG A 744 26.50 -8.00 23.93
N LEU A 745 27.19 -7.98 25.08
CA LEU A 745 27.65 -6.73 25.72
C LEU A 745 28.71 -6.02 24.87
N VAL A 746 29.57 -6.77 24.18
CA VAL A 746 30.66 -6.22 23.35
C VAL A 746 30.12 -5.55 22.08
N MET A 747 29.08 -6.12 21.45
CA MET A 747 28.53 -5.60 20.20
C MET A 747 27.74 -4.30 20.38
N ASP A 748 26.97 -4.18 21.47
CA ASP A 748 26.32 -2.91 21.84
C ASP A 748 27.35 -1.87 22.32
N GLN A 749 28.44 -2.31 22.97
CA GLN A 749 29.53 -1.43 23.40
C GLN A 749 30.26 -0.77 22.22
N GLU A 750 30.63 -1.50 21.17
CA GLU A 750 31.32 -0.90 20.03
C GLU A 750 30.45 0.09 19.25
N GLN A 751 29.20 -0.26 18.93
CA GLN A 751 28.27 0.63 18.22
C GLN A 751 27.97 1.92 18.99
N MET A 752 27.94 1.83 20.31
CA MET A 752 27.70 2.93 21.22
C MET A 752 28.94 3.81 21.41
N LEU A 753 30.13 3.21 21.59
CA LEU A 753 31.39 3.96 21.66
C LEU A 753 31.59 4.76 20.37
N GLU A 754 31.21 4.18 19.23
CA GLU A 754 31.17 4.86 17.93
C GLU A 754 30.12 5.99 17.83
N ARG A 755 29.23 6.18 18.79
CA ARG A 755 28.26 7.28 18.82
C ARG A 755 28.65 8.41 19.78
N ILE A 756 29.72 8.24 20.56
CA ILE A 756 30.19 9.26 21.50
C ILE A 756 30.72 10.48 20.73
N PRO A 757 30.28 11.71 21.07
CA PRO A 757 30.83 12.92 20.46
C PRO A 757 32.35 13.02 20.69
N GLY A 758 33.10 13.34 19.63
CA GLY A 758 34.57 13.41 19.68
C GLY A 758 35.10 14.40 20.72
N GLU A 759 34.41 15.53 20.92
CA GLU A 759 34.77 16.52 21.94
C GLU A 759 34.65 15.97 23.37
N THR A 760 33.63 15.16 23.64
CA THR A 760 33.43 14.54 24.95
C THR A 760 34.53 13.54 25.25
N VAL A 761 34.94 12.76 24.24
CA VAL A 761 36.10 11.86 24.36
C VAL A 761 37.38 12.65 24.63
N ALA A 762 37.63 13.75 23.92
CA ALA A 762 38.78 14.62 24.18
C ALA A 762 38.78 15.22 25.61
N GLU A 763 37.62 15.56 26.16
CA GLU A 763 37.50 16.03 27.55
C GLU A 763 37.80 14.95 28.58
N LEU A 764 37.26 13.76 28.37
CA LEU A 764 37.47 12.63 29.30
C LEU A 764 38.92 12.16 29.29
N LEU A 765 39.58 12.22 28.13
CA LEU A 765 41.02 12.00 28.02
C LEU A 765 41.83 13.07 28.76
N ALA A 766 41.34 14.30 28.86
CA ALA A 766 41.97 15.40 29.60
C ALA A 766 41.82 15.25 31.12
N LEU A 767 40.71 14.64 31.58
CA LEU A 767 40.45 14.34 32.98
C LEU A 767 41.21 13.10 33.50
N GLY A 768 42.07 12.48 32.69
CA GLY A 768 42.96 11.39 33.09
C GLY A 768 42.47 9.97 32.76
N GLY A 769 41.35 9.79 32.06
CA GLY A 769 40.86 8.45 31.71
C GLY A 769 41.76 7.71 30.71
N SER A 770 42.00 6.41 30.86
CA SER A 770 42.94 5.69 29.96
C SER A 770 42.52 5.77 28.49
N ALA A 771 43.45 6.13 27.60
CA ALA A 771 43.20 6.15 26.15
C ALA A 771 42.90 4.75 25.61
N ARG A 772 43.45 3.71 26.24
CA ARG A 772 43.25 2.32 25.85
C ARG A 772 41.84 1.81 26.14
N ALA A 773 41.06 2.49 26.99
CA ALA A 773 39.66 2.14 27.24
C ALA A 773 38.72 2.48 26.06
N TRP A 774 39.23 3.10 24.99
CA TRP A 774 38.44 3.61 23.87
C TRP A 774 38.80 2.92 22.55
N PRO A 775 37.80 2.60 21.69
CA PRO A 775 38.05 2.09 20.35
C PRO A 775 38.78 3.13 19.51
N ARG A 776 39.66 2.65 18.63
CA ARG A 776 40.48 3.48 17.75
C ARG A 776 39.66 4.46 16.91
N SER A 777 38.53 4.03 16.36
CA SER A 777 37.65 4.86 15.51
C SER A 777 37.09 6.09 16.24
N VAL A 778 36.89 5.97 17.56
CA VAL A 778 36.39 7.05 18.42
C VAL A 778 37.49 8.06 18.71
N LEU A 779 38.68 7.58 19.04
CA LEU A 779 39.87 8.41 19.24
C LEU A 779 40.26 9.16 17.96
N GLU A 780 40.18 8.51 16.79
CA GLU A 780 40.39 9.14 15.49
C GLU A 780 39.40 10.29 15.24
N ARG A 781 38.14 10.13 15.67
CA ARG A 781 37.14 11.20 15.58
C ARG A 781 37.43 12.33 16.55
N ALA A 782 37.81 12.04 17.78
CA ALA A 782 38.20 13.05 18.78
C ALA A 782 39.33 13.96 18.25
N TRP A 783 40.34 13.34 17.62
CA TRP A 783 41.42 14.06 16.93
C TRP A 783 40.94 14.98 15.81
N ARG A 784 39.92 14.58 15.05
CA ARG A 784 39.37 15.43 13.97
C ARG A 784 38.52 16.57 14.50
N THR A 785 37.82 16.35 15.60
CA THR A 785 36.90 17.36 16.16
C THR A 785 37.65 18.42 16.96
N ASP A 786 38.63 18.03 17.78
CA ASP A 786 39.46 18.97 18.55
C ASP A 786 40.94 18.51 18.58
N PRO A 787 41.71 18.82 17.51
CA PRO A 787 43.12 18.43 17.40
C PRO A 787 43.99 19.05 18.49
N GLY A 788 43.70 20.30 18.88
CA GLY A 788 44.49 21.04 19.87
C GLY A 788 44.38 20.41 21.26
N ARG A 789 43.15 20.10 21.71
CA ARG A 789 42.93 19.44 22.99
C ARG A 789 43.47 18.00 23.00
N SER A 790 43.32 17.28 21.89
CA SER A 790 43.87 15.92 21.75
C SER A 790 45.41 15.93 21.80
N SER A 791 46.05 16.94 21.21
CA SER A 791 47.50 17.17 21.32
C SER A 791 47.92 17.48 22.76
N ASN A 792 47.20 18.39 23.44
CA ASN A 792 47.49 18.70 24.85
C ASN A 792 47.34 17.47 25.76
N ASN A 793 46.37 16.59 25.48
CA ASN A 793 46.21 15.32 26.20
C ASN A 793 47.37 14.37 25.96
N LEU A 794 47.84 14.27 24.71
CA LEU A 794 49.03 13.51 24.35
C LEU A 794 50.27 14.04 25.09
N GLU A 795 50.48 15.36 25.07
CA GLU A 795 51.58 16.02 25.79
C GLU A 795 51.50 15.78 27.30
N THR A 796 50.31 15.88 27.89
CA THR A 796 50.10 15.64 29.32
C THR A 796 50.45 14.20 29.70
N ARG A 797 50.03 13.22 28.88
CA ARG A 797 50.35 11.80 29.10
C ARG A 797 51.82 11.49 28.89
N LEU A 798 52.44 12.10 27.89
CA LEU A 798 53.89 12.01 27.69
C LEU A 798 54.62 12.60 28.92
N GLY A 799 54.19 13.76 29.41
CA GLY A 799 54.71 14.39 30.63
C GLY A 799 54.56 13.52 31.88
N GLN A 800 53.43 12.80 32.00
CA GLN A 800 53.20 11.80 33.04
C GLN A 800 54.08 10.56 32.86
N ALA A 801 54.34 10.11 31.62
CA ALA A 801 55.26 9.01 31.34
C ALA A 801 56.72 9.33 31.73
N GLY A 802 57.07 10.62 31.86
CA GLY A 802 58.36 11.05 32.40
C GLY A 802 58.43 11.08 33.94
N ARG A 803 57.35 10.80 34.67
CA ARG A 803 57.25 10.95 36.13
C ARG A 803 56.58 9.74 36.80
N GLY A 804 56.97 9.39 38.02
CA GLY A 804 56.35 8.30 38.79
C GLY A 804 57.15 6.98 38.77
N ASP A 805 56.60 5.91 39.33
CA ASP A 805 57.26 4.60 39.33
C ASP A 805 57.30 3.98 37.92
N PRO A 806 58.13 2.95 37.68
CA PRO A 806 58.25 2.33 36.35
C PRO A 806 56.93 1.79 35.77
N SER A 807 56.00 1.34 36.61
CA SER A 807 54.72 0.77 36.16
C SER A 807 53.75 1.87 35.70
N ALA A 808 53.67 2.98 36.45
CA ALA A 808 52.91 4.15 36.06
C ALA A 808 53.43 4.77 34.76
N ARG A 809 54.77 4.83 34.62
CA ARG A 809 55.43 5.31 33.40
C ARG A 809 55.16 4.41 32.19
N LEU A 810 55.16 3.09 32.38
CA LEU A 810 54.77 2.12 31.37
C LEU A 810 53.32 2.25 30.92
N MET A 811 52.38 2.41 31.86
CA MET A 811 50.98 2.62 31.51
C MET A 811 50.75 3.94 30.77
N ALA A 812 51.35 5.04 31.25
CA ALA A 812 51.25 6.34 30.59
C ALA A 812 51.89 6.32 29.18
N THR A 813 53.01 5.62 29.01
CA THR A 813 53.66 5.40 27.71
C THR A 813 52.75 4.62 26.76
N ARG A 814 52.16 3.52 27.22
CA ARG A 814 51.21 2.72 26.43
C ARG A 814 49.98 3.53 25.99
N ASP A 815 49.43 4.32 26.89
CA ASP A 815 48.29 5.19 26.61
C ASP A 815 48.63 6.28 25.58
N ALA A 816 49.80 6.91 25.72
CA ALA A 816 50.27 7.91 24.76
C ALA A 816 50.49 7.29 23.36
N LEU A 817 51.09 6.10 23.29
CA LEU A 817 51.29 5.36 22.03
C LEU A 817 49.95 4.97 21.39
N TRP A 818 48.97 4.54 22.18
CA TRP A 818 47.63 4.20 21.68
C TRP A 818 46.88 5.43 21.13
N LEU A 819 46.97 6.56 21.83
CA LEU A 819 46.37 7.83 21.39
C LEU A 819 47.02 8.34 20.10
N LEU A 820 48.34 8.18 19.97
CA LEU A 820 49.09 8.48 18.76
C LEU A 820 48.77 7.51 17.62
N ASP A 821 48.55 6.22 17.91
CA ASP A 821 48.07 5.24 16.92
C ASP A 821 46.68 5.59 16.40
N SER A 822 45.91 6.31 17.18
CA SER A 822 44.58 6.72 16.78
C SER A 822 44.56 8.10 16.13
N GLN A 823 45.71 8.67 15.75
CA GLN A 823 45.74 9.92 14.99
C GLN A 823 45.40 9.66 13.50
N PRO A 824 44.43 10.41 12.92
CA PRO A 824 44.14 10.38 11.49
C PRO A 824 45.36 10.74 10.65
N ALA A 825 45.53 10.13 9.48
CA ALA A 825 46.72 10.33 8.64
C ALA A 825 46.86 11.77 8.12
N ASP A 826 45.74 12.48 7.97
CA ASP A 826 45.62 13.87 7.55
C ASP A 826 45.89 14.88 8.68
N VAL A 827 45.74 14.46 9.95
CA VAL A 827 46.01 15.27 11.15
C VAL A 827 47.40 14.98 11.72
N ALA A 828 48.02 13.85 11.33
CA ALA A 828 49.33 13.41 11.79
C ALA A 828 50.45 14.36 11.34
N GLY A 829 50.63 15.43 12.11
CA GLY A 829 51.73 16.37 11.98
C GLY A 829 53.05 15.82 12.51
N ARG A 830 54.14 16.33 11.94
CA ARG A 830 55.54 16.12 12.36
C ARG A 830 55.75 16.44 13.86
N GLU A 831 54.97 17.37 14.39
CA GLU A 831 55.09 17.93 15.74
C GLU A 831 54.79 16.91 16.86
N GLY A 832 53.73 16.10 16.76
CA GLY A 832 53.43 15.07 17.77
C GLY A 832 54.46 13.94 17.83
N LEU A 833 55.09 13.61 16.70
CA LEU A 833 56.21 12.68 16.62
C LEU A 833 57.50 13.28 17.18
N GLU A 834 57.73 14.58 16.96
CA GLU A 834 58.86 15.31 17.54
C GLU A 834 58.72 15.46 19.07
N GLN A 835 57.51 15.62 19.59
CA GLN A 835 57.25 15.62 21.03
C GLN A 835 57.43 14.24 21.67
N LEU A 836 56.99 13.17 20.99
CA LEU A 836 57.30 11.79 21.40
C LEU A 836 58.82 11.58 21.43
N LEU A 837 59.57 12.09 20.44
CA LEU A 837 61.03 12.01 20.41
C LEU A 837 61.71 12.72 21.58
N GLU A 838 61.23 13.90 21.93
CA GLU A 838 61.77 14.65 23.06
C GLU A 838 61.51 13.90 24.38
N HIS A 839 60.33 13.27 24.52
CA HIS A 839 60.05 12.39 25.65
C HIS A 839 60.85 11.08 25.62
N LEU A 840 61.15 10.52 24.45
CA LEU A 840 61.98 9.32 24.32
C LEU A 840 63.42 9.54 24.79
N ARG A 841 63.93 10.77 24.75
CA ARG A 841 65.22 11.13 25.37
C ARG A 841 65.20 10.93 26.89
N ILE A 842 64.05 11.14 27.53
CA ILE A 842 63.86 10.92 28.97
C ILE A 842 63.80 9.41 29.28
N LEU A 843 63.30 8.61 28.35
CA LEU A 843 63.19 7.15 28.44
C LEU A 843 64.48 6.40 28.08
N GLU A 844 65.58 7.09 27.74
CA GLU A 844 66.88 6.48 27.37
C GLU A 844 67.48 5.61 28.49
N GLN A 845 67.00 5.72 29.71
CA GLN A 845 67.43 4.91 30.86
C GLN A 845 66.55 3.68 31.13
N GLU A 846 65.46 3.47 30.36
CA GLU A 846 64.48 2.39 30.61
C GLU A 846 64.28 1.50 29.37
N PRO A 847 65.06 0.42 29.22
CA PRO A 847 65.13 -0.37 28.00
C PRO A 847 63.83 -1.10 27.63
N GLU A 848 62.98 -1.42 28.61
CA GLU A 848 61.69 -2.06 28.39
C GLU A 848 60.68 -1.13 27.70
N LEU A 849 60.63 0.13 28.13
CA LEU A 849 59.80 1.17 27.51
C LEU A 849 60.26 1.49 26.10
N LEU A 850 61.57 1.59 25.92
CA LEU A 850 62.18 1.80 24.62
C LEU A 850 61.81 0.66 23.66
N ALA A 851 61.87 -0.60 24.10
CA ALA A 851 61.51 -1.75 23.28
C ALA A 851 60.02 -1.77 22.89
N GLU A 852 59.13 -1.27 23.75
CA GLU A 852 57.71 -1.14 23.46
C GLU A 852 57.42 -0.05 22.41
N VAL A 853 58.08 1.10 22.52
CA VAL A 853 57.98 2.18 21.54
C VAL A 853 58.54 1.75 20.18
N VAL A 854 59.66 1.04 20.16
CA VAL A 854 60.24 0.46 18.93
C VAL A 854 59.26 -0.50 18.27
N ARG A 855 58.68 -1.44 19.02
CA ARG A 855 57.65 -2.37 18.50
C ARG A 855 56.44 -1.63 17.94
N PHE A 856 55.99 -0.59 18.64
CA PHE A 856 54.90 0.26 18.18
C PHE A 856 55.20 0.91 16.83
N LEU A 857 56.34 1.59 16.73
CA LEU A 857 56.77 2.30 15.52
C LEU A 857 56.94 1.33 14.34
N GLN A 858 57.56 0.16 14.56
CA GLN A 858 57.71 -0.90 13.55
C GLN A 858 56.33 -1.40 13.06
N GLY A 859 55.40 -1.69 13.97
CA GLY A 859 54.06 -2.14 13.62
C GLY A 859 53.23 -1.08 12.89
N ARG A 860 53.47 0.21 13.16
CA ARG A 860 52.82 1.33 12.47
C ARG A 860 53.36 1.53 11.07
N ILE A 861 54.68 1.48 10.93
CA ILE A 861 55.41 1.54 9.66
C ILE A 861 54.92 0.44 8.71
N ALA A 862 54.80 -0.79 9.21
CA ALA A 862 54.31 -1.93 8.44
C ALA A 862 52.85 -1.74 7.96
N ARG A 863 52.00 -1.08 8.75
CA ARG A 863 50.57 -0.90 8.45
C ARG A 863 50.25 0.29 7.54
N ARG A 864 51.00 1.41 7.63
CA ARG A 864 50.68 2.67 6.90
C ARG A 864 51.68 3.08 5.82
N GLY A 865 52.75 2.32 5.61
CA GLY A 865 53.67 2.48 4.47
C GLY A 865 54.32 3.87 4.36
N ALA A 866 54.49 4.37 3.12
CA ALA A 866 55.32 5.54 2.80
C ALA A 866 54.83 6.89 3.36
N ALA A 867 53.60 6.96 3.88
CA ALA A 867 53.03 8.17 4.50
C ALA A 867 53.76 8.56 5.80
N TRP A 868 54.56 7.67 6.38
CA TRP A 868 55.31 7.88 7.62
C TRP A 868 56.84 7.81 7.37
N ARG A 869 57.33 8.45 6.30
CA ARG A 869 58.78 8.52 5.98
C ARG A 869 59.66 9.01 7.15
N PHE A 870 59.15 9.96 7.93
CA PHE A 870 59.85 10.50 9.11
C PHE A 870 59.99 9.48 10.24
N ALA A 871 59.08 8.51 10.35
CA ALA A 871 59.14 7.46 11.37
C ALA A 871 60.27 6.45 11.11
N TYR A 872 60.68 6.25 9.85
CA TYR A 872 61.86 5.43 9.51
C TYR A 872 63.16 6.10 9.95
N GLU A 873 63.31 7.40 9.74
CA GLU A 873 64.47 8.19 10.21
C GLU A 873 64.54 8.19 11.75
N LEU A 874 63.38 8.30 12.40
CA LEU A 874 63.23 8.13 13.84
C LEU A 874 63.64 6.74 14.32
N LEU A 875 63.10 5.68 13.70
CA LEU A 875 63.35 4.31 14.11
C LEU A 875 64.84 3.98 13.96
N ASP A 876 65.47 4.45 12.88
CA ASP A 876 66.91 4.31 12.66
C ASP A 876 67.73 5.07 13.71
N GLY A 877 67.31 6.28 14.07
CA GLY A 877 67.91 7.05 15.17
C GLY A 877 67.78 6.37 16.53
N VAL A 878 66.61 5.80 16.84
CA VAL A 878 66.32 5.10 18.10
C VAL A 878 67.05 3.75 18.15
N GLU A 879 67.06 2.97 17.07
CA GLU A 879 67.76 1.69 16.99
C GLU A 879 69.28 1.88 17.05
N THR A 880 69.80 2.92 16.37
CA THR A 880 71.21 3.32 16.48
C THR A 880 71.58 3.70 17.91
N ARG A 881 70.69 4.37 18.65
CA ARG A 881 70.89 4.70 20.07
C ARG A 881 70.75 3.49 20.99
N ARG A 882 69.75 2.63 20.78
CA ARG A 882 69.60 1.35 21.49
C ARG A 882 70.84 0.47 21.32
N GLN A 883 71.39 0.41 20.11
CA GLN A 883 72.63 -0.30 19.83
C GLN A 883 73.85 0.35 20.53
N ARG A 884 73.90 1.68 20.68
CA ARG A 884 74.94 2.36 21.48
C ARG A 884 74.80 2.08 22.97
N LEU A 885 73.57 2.12 23.51
CA LEU A 885 73.30 1.77 24.91
C LEU A 885 73.61 0.30 25.19
N ALA A 886 73.29 -0.62 24.27
CA ALA A 886 73.68 -2.03 24.38
C ALA A 886 75.21 -2.26 24.30
N ARG A 887 75.95 -1.36 23.63
CA ARG A 887 77.44 -1.39 23.56
C ARG A 887 78.11 -0.70 24.76
N HIS A 888 77.39 0.15 25.48
CA HIS A 888 77.90 0.88 26.66
C HIS A 888 77.30 0.39 27.98
N ALA A 889 76.32 -0.50 27.93
CA ALA A 889 75.96 -1.33 29.07
C ALA A 889 77.22 -2.11 29.47
N PRO A 890 77.77 -1.92 30.69
CA PRO A 890 78.85 -2.76 31.13
C PRO A 890 78.37 -4.20 31.00
N LEU A 891 79.15 -5.03 30.32
CA LEU A 891 79.09 -6.48 30.50
C LEU A 891 79.42 -6.71 31.98
N GLN A 892 78.40 -6.67 32.83
CA GLN A 892 78.47 -7.38 34.10
C GLN A 892 78.14 -8.84 33.82
N PRO A 893 78.89 -9.77 34.44
CA PRO A 893 78.62 -11.20 34.36
C PRO A 893 77.25 -11.57 34.94
#